data_AF-A0A534JBQ2-F1
#
_entry.id   AF-A0A534JBQ2-F1
#
_cell.length_a   1.000
_cell.length_b   1.000
_cell.length_c   1.000
_cell.angle_alpha   90.00
_cell.angle_beta   90.00
_cell.angle_gamma   90.00
#
_symmetry.space_group_name_H-M   'P 1'
#
loop_
_entity.id
_entity.type
_entity.pdbx_description
1 polymer ?
#
loop_
_entity_poly.entity_id
_entity_poly.type
_entity_poly.pdbx_seq_one_letter_code
_entity_poly.pdbx_strand_id
1 'polypeptide(L)'
;MGFGPRASVSVLLGLLLAVFAVSLTAAAGNGPERAPPDTWPVTLFNETFPVSSLDTSLWTIDSGTPQVDALGENPPSLPYSLHFPGPAVSLSRRIDLAGYASAALILMWERGGTYPPAPLGDDLIVTAEIGTIPRALGTCCAGGVATHVYEEAIFPLPPEALRSVFSLRIRNLGPSGHWFVDDIRLVAQPIQGLEPWVLIAFAALGVALVLATAYATHERTNRVTVPESEKVTESEALKAFLQMNPEEGFDLEALNSTDTKTLGKEALRNKHLSQQVMRKVEELLPRVRAETEDPALARALLRNKTLDWYKRSPGDRTWGDKMPPRWSGIFHESRVPGARLNPKLTSRLAILHTECAKASGIVRGSLRTMVRGKGLSGGLMRLRLPLMHQVSQAYLDDLASRSRTPYRPFPLERLSELARKIGSAEMNRTLGELFPHDGGPLVVLDSRYHPDMDAVIVRSPPPKATGDSIVYDLVHTKTSISHQTSSLDIGGTEENPSSPWDRKGITKKDWAVLLGQLEKRREKLDAPPVENHRNNDAYLALRELVVADPEARKSFLAVRWRGKPSGLNLLAELLSEGSFVPDVDTDGDYLEAELGHIEKGDPEYRPKSLQWHLGHGWTAACELAQGNQRTYRADLGALA
;
A
#
# COMPACT_ATOMS: atom_id res chain seq x y z
N MET A 1 64.72 -8.98 -44.54
CA MET A 1 63.34 -8.95 -45.08
C MET A 1 62.40 -8.72 -43.91
N GLY A 2 62.04 -7.46 -43.65
CA GLY A 2 61.17 -7.09 -42.54
C GLY A 2 59.72 -7.06 -42.98
N PHE A 3 58.87 -7.88 -42.38
CA PHE A 3 57.42 -7.79 -42.54
C PHE A 3 56.89 -6.61 -41.71
N GLY A 4 56.18 -5.70 -42.38
CA GLY A 4 55.62 -4.51 -41.75
C GLY A 4 54.44 -4.79 -40.79
N PRO A 5 54.04 -3.80 -39.97
CA PRO A 5 53.14 -3.94 -38.82
C PRO A 5 51.72 -4.43 -39.13
N ARG A 6 51.32 -4.51 -40.40
CA ARG A 6 50.04 -5.11 -40.82
C ARG A 6 50.05 -6.65 -40.85
N ALA A 7 51.23 -7.27 -40.92
CA ALA A 7 51.35 -8.73 -40.90
C ALA A 7 51.06 -9.30 -39.50
N SER A 8 51.50 -8.61 -38.43
CA SER A 8 51.35 -9.11 -37.05
C SER A 8 49.92 -9.06 -36.51
N VAL A 9 49.13 -8.05 -36.89
CA VAL A 9 47.71 -7.96 -36.48
C VAL A 9 46.85 -9.03 -37.16
N SER A 10 47.17 -9.34 -38.42
CA SER A 10 46.46 -10.37 -39.19
C SER A 10 46.75 -11.78 -38.67
N VAL A 11 47.97 -12.03 -38.18
CA VAL A 11 48.34 -13.30 -37.53
C VAL A 11 47.65 -13.44 -36.16
N LEU A 12 47.55 -12.37 -35.37
CA LEU A 12 46.85 -12.38 -34.08
C LEU A 12 45.33 -12.55 -34.24
N LEU A 13 44.73 -11.91 -35.24
CA LEU A 13 43.30 -12.08 -35.54
C LEU A 13 43.01 -13.48 -36.11
N GLY A 14 43.93 -14.03 -36.90
CA GLY A 14 43.87 -15.42 -37.38
C GLY A 14 43.94 -16.45 -36.26
N LEU A 15 44.78 -16.22 -35.24
CA LEU A 15 44.88 -17.07 -34.05
C LEU A 15 43.63 -16.99 -33.17
N LEU A 16 43.05 -15.79 -33.00
CA LEU A 16 41.80 -15.57 -32.26
C LEU A 16 40.60 -16.24 -32.94
N LEU A 17 40.52 -16.19 -34.27
CA LEU A 17 39.48 -16.86 -35.06
C LEU A 17 39.67 -18.39 -35.07
N ALA A 18 40.91 -18.89 -35.08
CA ALA A 18 41.19 -20.32 -34.98
C ALA A 18 40.80 -20.90 -33.60
N VAL A 19 41.05 -20.16 -32.51
CA VAL A 19 40.61 -20.53 -31.15
C VAL A 19 39.08 -20.53 -31.06
N PHE A 20 38.42 -19.54 -31.68
CA PHE A 20 36.96 -19.47 -31.72
C PHE A 20 36.34 -20.62 -32.56
N ALA A 21 36.98 -21.00 -33.66
CA ALA A 21 36.52 -22.09 -34.53
C ALA A 21 36.66 -23.47 -33.84
N VAL A 22 37.76 -23.71 -33.12
CA VAL A 22 37.97 -24.95 -32.35
C VAL A 22 36.94 -25.08 -31.22
N SER A 23 36.58 -23.97 -30.56
CA SER A 23 35.52 -23.95 -29.54
C SER A 23 34.11 -24.17 -30.11
N LEU A 24 33.83 -23.74 -31.35
CA LEU A 24 32.53 -23.99 -31.99
C LEU A 24 32.40 -25.44 -32.48
N THR A 25 33.48 -26.06 -32.96
CA THR A 25 33.47 -27.48 -33.38
C THR A 25 33.40 -28.46 -32.21
N ALA A 26 33.90 -28.10 -31.03
CA ALA A 26 33.75 -28.91 -29.82
C ALA A 26 32.29 -28.98 -29.31
N ALA A 27 31.45 -28.00 -29.69
CA ALA A 27 30.01 -27.99 -29.38
C ALA A 27 29.16 -28.82 -30.35
N ALA A 28 29.75 -29.37 -31.43
CA ALA A 28 29.02 -30.07 -32.50
C ALA A 28 29.43 -31.56 -32.67
N GLY A 29 30.24 -32.12 -31.77
CA GLY A 29 30.67 -33.53 -31.84
C GLY A 29 29.72 -34.50 -31.15
N ASN A 30 29.13 -35.41 -31.92
CA ASN A 30 28.30 -36.54 -31.47
C ASN A 30 29.00 -37.43 -30.40
N GLY A 31 28.36 -37.63 -29.24
CA GLY A 31 28.78 -38.56 -28.17
C GLY A 31 27.90 -38.42 -26.91
N PRO A 32 27.66 -39.50 -26.13
CA PRO A 32 26.33 -39.81 -25.61
C PRO A 32 25.89 -39.01 -24.38
N GLU A 33 24.62 -38.63 -24.40
CA GLU A 33 23.72 -38.44 -23.25
C GLU A 33 24.32 -37.74 -22.01
N ARG A 34 24.59 -36.43 -22.13
CA ARG A 34 24.72 -35.55 -20.95
C ARG A 34 23.35 -34.98 -20.59
N ALA A 35 22.86 -35.36 -19.41
CA ALA A 35 21.70 -34.74 -18.78
C ALA A 35 21.85 -33.20 -18.75
N PRO A 36 20.75 -32.43 -18.92
CA PRO A 36 20.80 -30.98 -18.93
C PRO A 36 21.27 -30.44 -17.57
N PRO A 37 21.97 -29.29 -17.52
CA PRO A 37 22.44 -28.72 -16.26
C PRO A 37 21.25 -28.30 -15.37
N ASP A 38 21.24 -28.81 -14.14
CA ASP A 38 20.27 -28.50 -13.08
C ASP A 38 20.18 -26.98 -12.86
N THR A 39 19.10 -26.37 -13.34
CA THR A 39 18.87 -24.91 -13.35
C THR A 39 17.58 -24.49 -12.63
N TRP A 40 17.02 -25.38 -11.80
CA TRP A 40 15.76 -25.16 -11.09
C TRP A 40 16.01 -24.80 -9.61
N PRO A 41 15.11 -24.02 -8.97
CA PRO A 41 15.19 -23.78 -7.53
C PRO A 41 15.11 -25.11 -6.76
N VAL A 42 15.98 -25.27 -5.77
CA VAL A 42 16.05 -26.44 -4.89
C VAL A 42 15.14 -26.22 -3.69
N THR A 43 14.28 -27.18 -3.37
CA THR A 43 13.47 -27.17 -2.14
C THR A 43 14.30 -27.72 -0.97
N LEU A 44 14.60 -26.88 0.01
CA LEU A 44 15.45 -27.19 1.17
C LEU A 44 14.65 -27.59 2.42
N PHE A 45 13.39 -27.21 2.47
CA PHE A 45 12.43 -27.57 3.52
C PHE A 45 11.05 -27.68 2.89
N ASN A 46 10.33 -28.73 3.27
CA ASN A 46 8.97 -29.00 2.84
C ASN A 46 8.21 -29.61 4.01
N GLU A 47 7.07 -29.04 4.38
CA GLU A 47 6.20 -29.52 5.44
C GLU A 47 4.75 -29.46 4.97
N THR A 48 4.06 -30.58 5.09
CA THR A 48 2.69 -30.80 4.60
C THR A 48 1.81 -31.47 5.64
N PHE A 49 2.30 -31.62 6.88
CA PHE A 49 1.58 -32.18 8.02
C PHE A 49 0.85 -33.50 7.72
N PRO A 50 1.55 -34.56 7.27
CA PRO A 50 0.91 -35.79 6.80
C PRO A 50 0.24 -36.62 7.91
N VAL A 51 0.52 -36.32 9.19
CA VAL A 51 0.02 -37.04 10.36
C VAL A 51 -0.49 -36.05 11.41
N SER A 52 -1.44 -36.45 12.25
CA SER A 52 -2.11 -35.60 13.27
C SER A 52 -1.24 -35.31 14.51
N SER A 53 0.08 -35.19 14.32
CA SER A 53 1.05 -34.91 15.37
C SER A 53 2.20 -34.09 14.80
N LEU A 54 2.64 -33.08 15.53
CA LEU A 54 3.75 -32.24 15.10
C LEU A 54 5.08 -33.03 15.16
N ASP A 55 5.81 -33.09 14.04
CA ASP A 55 7.11 -33.74 13.98
C ASP A 55 8.15 -32.92 14.77
N THR A 56 8.56 -33.45 15.92
CA THR A 56 9.50 -32.77 16.83
C THR A 56 10.95 -32.76 16.32
N SER A 57 11.26 -33.49 15.25
CA SER A 57 12.54 -33.39 14.56
C SER A 57 12.58 -32.18 13.61
N LEU A 58 11.42 -31.71 13.17
CA LEU A 58 11.24 -30.56 12.29
C LEU A 58 10.81 -29.31 13.04
N TRP A 59 10.12 -29.44 14.17
CA TRP A 59 9.50 -28.34 14.89
C TRP A 59 9.74 -28.39 16.40
N THR A 60 9.91 -27.20 16.97
CA THR A 60 9.92 -26.96 18.41
C THR A 60 8.78 -26.01 18.77
N ILE A 61 8.01 -26.36 19.79
CA ILE A 61 6.99 -25.47 20.36
C ILE A 61 7.68 -24.61 21.42
N ASP A 62 7.73 -23.31 21.18
CA ASP A 62 8.36 -22.33 22.08
C ASP A 62 7.36 -21.88 23.17
N SER A 63 6.07 -21.76 22.81
CA SER A 63 4.98 -21.48 23.75
C SER A 63 3.60 -21.88 23.19
N GLY A 64 2.62 -22.01 24.09
CA GLY A 64 1.24 -22.38 23.75
C GLY A 64 1.08 -23.85 23.36
N THR A 65 -0.06 -24.17 22.74
CA THR A 65 -0.41 -25.54 22.34
C THR A 65 -0.90 -25.60 20.89
N PRO A 66 -0.01 -25.37 19.90
CA PRO A 66 -0.35 -25.59 18.50
C PRO A 66 -0.65 -27.09 18.27
N GLN A 67 -1.59 -27.38 17.38
CA GLN A 67 -2.10 -28.72 17.09
C GLN A 67 -1.93 -29.02 15.60
N VAL A 68 -1.87 -30.30 15.25
CA VAL A 68 -1.95 -30.72 13.84
C VAL A 68 -3.23 -31.54 13.68
N ASP A 69 -4.21 -30.96 12.99
CA ASP A 69 -5.55 -31.52 12.90
C ASP A 69 -6.21 -31.20 11.54
N ALA A 70 -7.41 -31.75 11.32
CA ALA A 70 -8.16 -31.65 10.07
C ALA A 70 -9.26 -30.57 10.14
N LEU A 71 -9.13 -29.58 11.03
CA LEU A 71 -10.16 -28.57 11.27
C LEU A 71 -10.02 -27.34 10.35
N GLY A 72 -8.94 -27.26 9.56
CA GLY A 72 -8.81 -26.33 8.44
C GLY A 72 -9.67 -26.77 7.25
N GLU A 73 -10.30 -25.83 6.56
CA GLU A 73 -11.19 -26.14 5.45
C GLU A 73 -10.40 -26.32 4.15
N ASN A 74 -10.41 -27.54 3.62
CA ASN A 74 -9.75 -27.92 2.36
C ASN A 74 -8.25 -27.54 2.32
N PRO A 75 -7.43 -28.07 3.25
CA PRO A 75 -5.99 -27.81 3.23
C PRO A 75 -5.38 -28.28 1.90
N PRO A 76 -4.42 -27.51 1.33
CA PRO A 76 -3.71 -27.86 0.11
C PRO A 76 -3.09 -29.26 0.14
N SER A 77 -2.60 -29.68 1.30
CA SER A 77 -2.07 -31.00 1.58
C SER A 77 -3.01 -31.74 2.54
N LEU A 78 -3.89 -32.57 1.98
CA LEU A 78 -4.76 -33.40 2.80
C LEU A 78 -3.95 -34.42 3.62
N PRO A 79 -4.35 -34.74 4.87
CA PRO A 79 -5.61 -34.32 5.51
C PRO A 79 -5.48 -33.29 6.63
N TYR A 80 -4.27 -32.89 7.05
CA TYR A 80 -4.07 -32.07 8.25
C TYR A 80 -3.32 -30.78 7.94
N SER A 81 -3.42 -29.82 8.86
CA SER A 81 -2.63 -28.59 8.84
C SER A 81 -2.23 -28.19 10.26
N LEU A 82 -1.26 -27.29 10.38
CA LEU A 82 -0.84 -26.75 11.67
C LEU A 82 -1.83 -25.69 12.14
N HIS A 83 -2.54 -26.01 13.21
CA HIS A 83 -3.56 -25.20 13.83
C HIS A 83 -3.02 -24.47 15.08
N PHE A 84 -3.28 -23.17 15.14
CA PHE A 84 -3.03 -22.31 16.29
C PHE A 84 -4.39 -21.88 16.89
N PRO A 85 -4.91 -22.57 17.92
CA PRO A 85 -6.21 -22.27 18.52
C PRO A 85 -6.22 -21.03 19.43
N GLY A 86 -5.06 -20.40 19.62
CA GLY A 86 -4.85 -19.25 20.49
C GLY A 86 -3.36 -18.90 20.55
N PRO A 87 -2.91 -18.13 21.55
CA PRO A 87 -1.53 -17.68 21.64
C PRO A 87 -0.54 -18.85 21.68
N ALA A 88 0.27 -18.97 20.64
CA ALA A 88 1.22 -20.07 20.46
C ALA A 88 2.34 -19.70 19.50
N VAL A 89 3.50 -20.30 19.72
CA VAL A 89 4.71 -20.06 18.92
C VAL A 89 5.35 -21.39 18.53
N SER A 90 5.50 -21.59 17.23
CA SER A 90 6.19 -22.74 16.64
C SER A 90 7.45 -22.28 15.91
N LEU A 91 8.54 -23.02 16.08
CA LEU A 91 9.84 -22.76 15.47
C LEU A 91 10.29 -24.00 14.67
N SER A 92 10.65 -23.82 13.41
CA SER A 92 11.20 -24.90 12.59
C SER A 92 12.62 -25.25 13.03
N ARG A 93 13.11 -26.39 12.55
CA ARG A 93 14.53 -26.72 12.61
C ARG A 93 15.37 -25.69 11.89
N ARG A 94 16.65 -25.69 12.25
CA ARG A 94 17.71 -24.91 11.61
C ARG A 94 18.00 -25.44 10.20
N ILE A 95 18.09 -24.52 9.24
CA ILE A 95 18.39 -24.80 7.83
C ILE A 95 19.56 -23.91 7.41
N ASP A 96 20.63 -24.52 6.92
CA ASP A 96 21.78 -23.79 6.41
C ASP A 96 21.51 -23.31 4.98
N LEU A 97 21.64 -22.00 4.77
CA LEU A 97 21.46 -21.34 3.48
C LEU A 97 22.78 -20.79 2.91
N ALA A 98 23.91 -21.09 3.54
CA ALA A 98 25.22 -20.78 2.99
C ALA A 98 25.41 -21.48 1.63
N GLY A 99 25.79 -20.70 0.61
CA GLY A 99 26.02 -21.23 -0.75
C GLY A 99 24.84 -21.04 -1.72
N TYR A 100 23.75 -20.40 -1.28
CA TYR A 100 22.63 -20.04 -2.14
C TYR A 100 22.65 -18.54 -2.51
N ALA A 101 22.32 -18.24 -3.76
CA ALA A 101 22.25 -16.88 -4.31
C ALA A 101 20.95 -16.16 -3.95
N SER A 102 19.86 -16.90 -3.74
CA SER A 102 18.57 -16.39 -3.26
C SER A 102 17.75 -17.50 -2.62
N ALA A 103 16.82 -17.14 -1.74
CA ALA A 103 15.86 -18.06 -1.14
C ALA A 103 14.52 -17.36 -0.84
N ALA A 104 13.43 -18.13 -0.85
CA ALA A 104 12.10 -17.65 -0.47
C ALA A 104 11.37 -18.72 0.34
N LEU A 105 10.70 -18.30 1.41
CA LEU A 105 9.74 -19.11 2.15
C LEU A 105 8.36 -18.93 1.52
N ILE A 106 7.66 -20.04 1.32
CA ILE A 106 6.30 -20.10 0.80
C ILE A 106 5.49 -20.89 1.83
N LEU A 107 4.29 -20.44 2.17
CA LEU A 107 3.36 -21.19 3.00
C LEU A 107 1.93 -20.89 2.58
N MET A 108 1.03 -21.82 2.84
CA MET A 108 -0.40 -21.66 2.68
C MET A 108 -1.00 -21.42 4.07
N TRP A 109 -1.93 -20.48 4.20
CA TRP A 109 -2.54 -20.17 5.49
C TRP A 109 -4.03 -19.91 5.36
N GLU A 110 -4.79 -20.21 6.41
CA GLU A 110 -6.22 -19.97 6.48
C GLU A 110 -6.57 -19.34 7.84
N ARG A 111 -7.57 -18.45 7.82
CA ARG A 111 -8.13 -17.81 9.00
C ARG A 111 -9.44 -18.48 9.40
N GLY A 112 -9.53 -18.94 10.64
CA GLY A 112 -10.77 -19.50 11.22
C GLY A 112 -10.99 -20.97 10.92
N GLY A 113 -10.72 -21.46 9.71
CA GLY A 113 -11.06 -22.84 9.35
C GLY A 113 -12.55 -23.10 9.59
N THR A 114 -12.86 -24.18 10.31
CA THR A 114 -14.21 -24.51 10.81
C THR A 114 -14.68 -23.65 12.00
N TYR A 115 -13.82 -22.76 12.52
CA TYR A 115 -14.09 -21.84 13.64
C TYR A 115 -14.28 -20.39 13.18
N PRO A 116 -14.82 -19.51 14.04
CA PRO A 116 -14.86 -18.08 13.75
C PRO A 116 -13.47 -17.52 13.43
N PRO A 117 -13.35 -16.62 12.43
CA PRO A 117 -12.08 -16.02 12.05
C PRO A 117 -11.51 -15.15 13.18
N ALA A 118 -10.18 -15.06 13.22
CA ALA A 118 -9.47 -14.17 14.15
C ALA A 118 -9.96 -12.70 14.03
N PRO A 119 -10.13 -11.98 15.17
CA PRO A 119 -10.46 -10.56 15.19
C PRO A 119 -9.45 -9.69 14.43
N LEU A 120 -9.89 -8.54 13.93
CA LEU A 120 -9.01 -7.53 13.33
C LEU A 120 -7.90 -7.14 14.32
N GLY A 121 -6.64 -7.26 13.90
CA GLY A 121 -5.46 -6.99 14.75
C GLY A 121 -4.77 -8.24 15.29
N ASP A 122 -5.45 -9.40 15.31
CA ASP A 122 -4.89 -10.68 15.77
C ASP A 122 -4.15 -11.41 14.64
N ASP A 123 -3.20 -10.72 14.00
CA ASP A 123 -2.46 -11.23 12.85
C ASP A 123 -1.56 -12.43 13.18
N LEU A 124 -1.43 -13.37 12.24
CA LEU A 124 -0.42 -14.43 12.32
C LEU A 124 0.94 -13.87 11.89
N ILE A 125 1.92 -13.87 12.78
CA ILE A 125 3.22 -13.25 12.56
C ILE A 125 4.23 -14.30 12.10
N VAL A 126 4.91 -14.03 10.99
CA VAL A 126 5.95 -14.89 10.41
C VAL A 126 7.31 -14.19 10.51
N THR A 127 8.24 -14.79 11.24
CA THR A 127 9.59 -14.27 11.45
C THR A 127 10.67 -15.27 11.07
N ALA A 128 11.80 -14.78 10.59
CA ALA A 128 13.03 -15.53 10.37
C ALA A 128 13.98 -15.35 11.56
N GLU A 129 14.37 -16.44 12.19
CA GLU A 129 15.48 -16.46 13.14
C GLU A 129 16.79 -16.56 12.35
N ILE A 130 17.51 -15.44 12.29
CA ILE A 130 18.79 -15.28 11.59
C ILE A 130 19.80 -14.81 12.62
N GLY A 131 20.67 -15.70 13.09
CA GLY A 131 21.64 -15.38 14.15
C GLY A 131 20.98 -15.18 15.51
N THR A 132 21.17 -14.02 16.14
CA THR A 132 20.70 -13.71 17.51
C THR A 132 19.46 -12.82 17.58
N ILE A 133 18.99 -12.29 16.44
CA ILE A 133 17.88 -11.32 16.40
C ILE A 133 16.80 -11.85 15.44
N PRO A 134 15.56 -12.07 15.93
CA PRO A 134 14.41 -12.37 15.08
C PRO A 134 14.16 -11.25 14.05
N ARG A 135 13.93 -11.60 12.79
CA ARG A 135 13.56 -10.65 11.73
C ARG A 135 12.15 -10.94 11.25
N ALA A 136 11.27 -9.94 11.27
CA ALA A 136 9.94 -10.09 10.70
C ALA A 136 10.04 -10.28 9.18
N LEU A 137 9.41 -11.35 8.67
CA LEU A 137 9.24 -11.58 7.24
C LEU A 137 7.91 -10.96 6.76
N GLY A 138 6.87 -11.03 7.59
CA GLY A 138 5.58 -10.41 7.35
C GLY A 138 4.50 -10.93 8.29
N THR A 139 3.26 -10.51 8.04
CA THR A 139 2.07 -10.98 8.77
C THR A 139 1.04 -11.53 7.80
N CYS A 140 0.27 -12.52 8.23
CA CYS A 140 -0.96 -12.94 7.56
C CYS A 140 -2.11 -12.19 8.24
N CYS A 141 -2.73 -11.28 7.52
CA CYS A 141 -3.60 -10.27 8.13
C CYS A 141 -4.97 -10.83 8.53
N ALA A 142 -5.44 -10.41 9.70
CA ALA A 142 -6.81 -10.63 10.16
C ALA A 142 -7.84 -9.67 9.50
N GLY A 143 -7.42 -8.86 8.52
CA GLY A 143 -8.31 -7.97 7.75
C GLY A 143 -8.82 -8.59 6.44
N GLY A 144 -10.13 -8.46 6.15
CA GLY A 144 -10.76 -8.95 4.92
C GLY A 144 -12.02 -9.77 5.15
N VAL A 145 -12.79 -10.06 4.09
CA VAL A 145 -13.96 -10.96 4.14
C VAL A 145 -13.46 -12.36 4.50
N ALA A 146 -14.10 -13.04 5.47
CA ALA A 146 -13.71 -14.41 5.83
C ALA A 146 -13.86 -15.32 4.60
N THR A 147 -12.74 -15.79 4.09
CA THR A 147 -12.67 -16.82 3.07
C THR A 147 -12.12 -18.07 3.74
N HIS A 148 -12.94 -19.12 3.81
CA HIS A 148 -12.56 -20.47 4.25
C HIS A 148 -11.69 -21.17 3.18
N VAL A 149 -10.66 -20.46 2.72
CA VAL A 149 -9.81 -20.83 1.59
C VAL A 149 -8.39 -20.47 1.97
N TYR A 150 -7.48 -21.44 1.85
CA TYR A 150 -6.06 -21.20 2.08
C TYR A 150 -5.49 -20.19 1.08
N GLU A 151 -4.80 -19.18 1.58
CA GLU A 151 -4.09 -18.17 0.82
C GLU A 151 -2.59 -18.46 0.79
N GLU A 152 -1.94 -18.19 -0.34
CA GLU A 152 -0.50 -18.35 -0.49
C GLU A 152 0.24 -17.10 -0.01
N ALA A 153 1.17 -17.26 0.93
CA ALA A 153 2.11 -16.23 1.33
C ALA A 153 3.53 -16.58 0.84
N ILE A 154 4.18 -15.62 0.18
CA ILE A 154 5.56 -15.74 -0.31
C ILE A 154 6.42 -14.67 0.35
N PHE A 155 7.42 -15.11 1.12
CA PHE A 155 8.36 -14.28 1.84
C PHE A 155 9.78 -14.46 1.28
N PRO A 156 10.28 -13.52 0.44
CA PRO A 156 11.67 -13.51 0.03
C PRO A 156 12.58 -13.36 1.25
N LEU A 157 13.60 -14.21 1.38
CA LEU A 157 14.52 -14.12 2.51
C LEU A 157 15.53 -12.99 2.30
N PRO A 158 15.88 -12.24 3.36
CA PRO A 158 16.83 -11.15 3.27
C PRO A 158 18.26 -11.71 3.05
N PRO A 159 19.18 -10.94 2.43
CA PRO A 159 20.53 -11.43 2.09
C PRO A 159 21.34 -11.98 3.26
N GLU A 160 21.06 -11.52 4.48
CA GLU A 160 21.67 -11.98 5.72
C GLU A 160 21.32 -13.45 6.01
N ALA A 161 20.10 -13.88 5.67
CA ALA A 161 19.66 -15.27 5.81
C ALA A 161 20.51 -16.22 4.97
N LEU A 162 21.02 -15.77 3.82
CA LEU A 162 21.83 -16.56 2.88
C LEU A 162 23.29 -16.72 3.32
N ARG A 163 23.68 -16.08 4.43
CA ARG A 163 25.03 -16.14 5.01
C ARG A 163 25.04 -16.83 6.38
N SER A 164 23.90 -17.33 6.83
CA SER A 164 23.73 -17.89 8.17
C SER A 164 22.71 -19.01 8.18
N VAL A 165 22.54 -19.61 9.36
CA VAL A 165 21.47 -20.56 9.62
C VAL A 165 20.13 -19.83 9.75
N PHE A 166 19.13 -20.29 9.01
CA PHE A 166 17.75 -19.82 9.03
C PHE A 166 16.88 -20.77 9.86
N SER A 167 15.94 -20.24 10.64
CA SER A 167 14.79 -20.99 11.17
C SER A 167 13.52 -20.18 11.02
N LEU A 168 12.42 -20.82 10.65
CA LEU A 168 11.10 -20.22 10.54
C LEU A 168 10.43 -20.18 11.92
N ARG A 169 9.95 -19.02 12.35
CA ARG A 169 9.11 -18.87 13.54
C ARG A 169 7.74 -18.33 13.15
N ILE A 170 6.69 -19.03 13.56
CA ILE A 170 5.28 -18.65 13.35
C ILE A 170 4.67 -18.37 14.72
N ARG A 171 4.00 -17.22 14.87
CA ARG A 171 3.43 -16.76 16.13
C ARG A 171 1.99 -16.33 15.94
N ASN A 172 1.09 -16.92 16.72
CA ASN A 172 -0.20 -16.33 17.02
C ASN A 172 -0.11 -15.66 18.39
N LEU A 173 -0.46 -14.37 18.46
CA LEU A 173 -0.49 -13.63 19.73
C LEU A 173 -1.93 -13.31 20.18
N GLY A 174 -2.91 -13.49 19.30
CA GLY A 174 -4.30 -13.17 19.54
C GLY A 174 -4.95 -14.16 20.53
N PRO A 175 -5.76 -13.67 21.50
CA PRO A 175 -6.34 -14.53 22.54
C PRO A 175 -7.47 -15.44 22.02
N SER A 176 -8.04 -15.17 20.85
CA SER A 176 -9.26 -15.84 20.37
C SER A 176 -9.29 -16.19 18.88
N GLY A 177 -8.16 -16.00 18.17
CA GLY A 177 -8.06 -16.25 16.74
C GLY A 177 -7.52 -17.64 16.41
N HIS A 178 -8.28 -18.39 15.61
CA HIS A 178 -7.85 -19.67 15.02
C HIS A 178 -7.13 -19.44 13.69
N TRP A 179 -5.93 -20.01 13.57
CA TRP A 179 -5.13 -19.94 12.35
C TRP A 179 -4.67 -21.32 11.93
N PHE A 180 -4.69 -21.58 10.62
CA PHE A 180 -4.20 -22.82 10.04
C PHE A 180 -3.09 -22.52 9.04
N VAL A 181 -2.04 -23.35 9.03
CA VAL A 181 -0.90 -23.22 8.13
C VAL A 181 -0.57 -24.58 7.52
N ASP A 182 -0.32 -24.61 6.21
CA ASP A 182 -0.02 -25.82 5.45
C ASP A 182 0.95 -25.54 4.29
N ASP A 183 1.47 -26.60 3.65
CA ASP A 183 2.32 -26.58 2.44
C ASP A 183 3.49 -25.56 2.54
N ILE A 184 4.27 -25.69 3.61
CA ILE A 184 5.39 -24.80 3.90
C ILE A 184 6.62 -25.27 3.11
N ARG A 185 7.11 -24.42 2.21
CA ARG A 185 8.27 -24.67 1.35
C ARG A 185 9.34 -23.61 1.49
N LEU A 186 10.59 -24.02 1.66
CA LEU A 186 11.75 -23.15 1.50
C LEU A 186 12.47 -23.50 0.20
N VAL A 187 12.43 -22.59 -0.77
CA VAL A 187 13.07 -22.77 -2.08
C VAL A 187 14.27 -21.86 -2.21
N ALA A 188 15.37 -22.37 -2.77
CA ALA A 188 16.63 -21.64 -2.89
C ALA A 188 17.33 -21.88 -4.24
N GLN A 189 18.08 -20.88 -4.72
CA GLN A 189 18.86 -20.96 -5.95
C GLN A 189 20.36 -21.08 -5.63
N PRO A 190 21.08 -22.10 -6.12
CA PRO A 190 22.50 -22.26 -5.82
C PRO A 190 23.37 -21.20 -6.51
N ILE A 191 24.53 -20.89 -5.92
CA ILE A 191 25.56 -20.05 -6.55
C ILE A 191 26.22 -20.87 -7.69
N GLN A 192 26.08 -20.42 -8.94
CA GLN A 192 26.71 -21.09 -10.09
C GLN A 192 28.24 -20.92 -10.04
N GLY A 193 28.98 -22.04 -10.03
CA GLY A 193 30.43 -22.05 -10.14
C GLY A 193 30.90 -21.70 -11.55
N LEU A 194 31.82 -20.75 -11.67
CA LEU A 194 32.57 -20.51 -12.91
C LEU A 194 33.59 -21.65 -13.10
N GLU A 195 33.44 -22.43 -14.17
CA GLU A 195 34.33 -23.53 -14.53
C GLU A 195 35.82 -23.10 -14.59
N PRO A 196 36.78 -23.93 -14.12
CA PRO A 196 38.21 -23.58 -14.04
C PRO A 196 38.83 -23.10 -15.36
N TRP A 197 38.32 -23.58 -16.49
CA TRP A 197 38.78 -23.19 -17.83
C TRP A 197 38.50 -21.72 -18.15
N VAL A 198 37.45 -21.14 -17.56
CA VAL A 198 37.12 -19.73 -17.70
C VAL A 198 38.14 -18.86 -16.97
N LEU A 199 38.62 -19.29 -15.80
CA LEU A 199 39.69 -18.61 -15.07
C LEU A 199 41.03 -18.68 -15.81
N ILE A 200 41.32 -19.80 -16.48
CA ILE A 200 42.52 -19.94 -17.33
C ILE A 200 42.41 -19.02 -18.56
N ALA A 201 41.23 -18.91 -19.17
CA ALA A 201 40.98 -17.99 -20.28
C ALA A 201 41.12 -16.51 -19.85
N PHE A 202 40.63 -16.14 -18.66
CA PHE A 202 40.81 -14.78 -18.12
C PHE A 202 42.26 -14.49 -17.72
N ALA A 203 43.00 -15.48 -17.22
CA ALA A 203 44.42 -15.32 -16.93
C ALA A 203 45.25 -15.15 -18.21
N ALA A 204 44.97 -15.92 -19.26
CA ALA A 204 45.61 -15.77 -20.56
C ALA A 204 45.27 -14.42 -21.21
N LEU A 205 44.02 -13.96 -21.09
CA LEU A 205 43.59 -12.64 -21.57
C LEU A 205 44.23 -11.50 -20.77
N GLY A 206 44.40 -11.67 -19.46
CA GLY A 206 45.09 -10.73 -18.58
C GLY A 206 46.57 -10.59 -18.92
N VAL A 207 47.27 -11.70 -19.19
CA VAL A 207 48.69 -11.68 -19.60
C VAL A 207 48.84 -11.06 -20.99
N ALA A 208 47.93 -11.35 -21.93
CA ALA A 208 47.91 -10.71 -23.25
C ALA A 208 47.65 -9.20 -23.17
N LEU A 209 46.78 -8.75 -22.26
CA LEU A 209 46.48 -7.33 -22.03
C LEU A 209 47.63 -6.60 -21.35
N VAL A 210 48.35 -7.26 -20.43
CA VAL A 210 49.55 -6.70 -19.78
C VAL A 210 50.71 -6.58 -20.79
N LEU A 211 50.89 -7.56 -21.68
CA LEU A 211 51.89 -7.47 -22.74
C LEU A 211 51.51 -6.41 -23.80
N ALA A 212 50.23 -6.28 -24.15
CA ALA A 212 49.76 -5.24 -25.07
C ALA A 212 49.87 -3.82 -24.49
N THR A 213 49.63 -3.66 -23.18
CA THR A 213 49.80 -2.37 -22.49
C THR A 213 51.28 -2.03 -22.27
N ALA A 214 52.14 -3.01 -21.98
CA ALA A 214 53.60 -2.82 -21.89
C ALA A 214 54.25 -2.47 -23.25
N TYR A 215 53.72 -2.99 -24.36
CA TYR A 215 54.18 -2.61 -25.69
C TYR A 215 53.69 -1.22 -26.10
N ALA A 216 52.45 -0.86 -25.74
CA ALA A 216 51.86 0.44 -26.02
C ALA A 216 52.46 1.59 -25.17
N THR A 217 53.03 1.29 -23.99
CA THR A 217 53.69 2.30 -23.14
C THR A 217 55.12 2.64 -23.59
N HIS A 218 55.79 1.78 -24.35
CA HIS A 218 57.15 2.06 -24.86
C HIS A 218 57.16 3.03 -26.06
N GLU A 219 56.06 3.18 -26.81
CA GLU A 219 55.96 4.13 -27.94
C GLU A 219 55.42 5.52 -27.54
N ARG A 220 54.97 5.71 -26.30
CA ARG A 220 54.21 6.91 -25.87
C ARG A 220 54.98 7.90 -24.99
N THR A 221 56.31 7.91 -25.04
CA THR A 221 57.16 8.93 -24.37
C THR A 221 57.59 10.08 -25.28
N ASN A 222 57.06 10.18 -26.50
CA ASN A 222 57.23 11.36 -27.35
C ASN A 222 55.89 11.86 -27.90
N ARG A 223 55.11 12.51 -27.02
CA ARG A 223 54.26 13.69 -27.30
C ARG A 223 53.32 13.89 -26.12
N VAL A 224 53.69 14.85 -25.27
CA VAL A 224 52.77 15.47 -24.34
C VAL A 224 51.75 16.26 -25.16
N THR A 225 50.51 15.78 -25.17
CA THR A 225 49.31 16.61 -25.21
C THR A 225 48.26 15.88 -24.37
N VAL A 226 47.99 16.41 -23.18
CA VAL A 226 46.84 16.04 -22.36
C VAL A 226 45.59 16.39 -23.17
N PRO A 227 44.69 15.43 -23.48
CA PRO A 227 43.37 15.82 -23.96
C PRO A 227 42.62 16.42 -22.77
N GLU A 228 42.32 17.69 -22.91
CA GLU A 228 41.44 18.47 -22.07
C GLU A 228 40.17 17.65 -21.78
N SER A 229 39.85 17.44 -20.49
CA SER A 229 38.61 16.78 -20.10
C SER A 229 37.46 17.57 -20.69
N GLU A 230 36.73 16.99 -21.63
CA GLU A 230 35.48 17.54 -22.11
C GLU A 230 34.57 17.61 -20.88
N LYS A 231 34.43 18.81 -20.29
CA LYS A 231 33.49 19.08 -19.20
C LYS A 231 32.09 18.90 -19.78
N VAL A 232 31.58 17.67 -19.73
CA VAL A 232 30.18 17.39 -20.04
C VAL A 232 29.36 18.24 -19.08
N THR A 233 28.77 19.30 -19.62
CA THR A 233 27.98 20.23 -18.83
C THR A 233 26.66 19.52 -18.53
N GLU A 234 26.53 19.00 -17.32
CA GLU A 234 25.31 18.34 -16.87
C GLU A 234 24.13 19.31 -16.98
N SER A 235 23.07 18.87 -17.66
CA SER A 235 21.80 19.60 -17.71
C SER A 235 21.27 19.85 -16.30
N GLU A 236 20.66 21.02 -16.10
CA GLU A 236 19.94 21.35 -14.85
C GLU A 236 18.87 20.29 -14.52
N ALA A 237 18.26 19.67 -15.52
CA ALA A 237 17.29 18.60 -15.33
C ALA A 237 17.90 17.33 -14.73
N LEU A 238 19.13 16.99 -15.13
CA LEU A 238 19.87 15.84 -14.62
C LEU A 238 20.34 16.08 -13.19
N LYS A 239 20.85 17.28 -12.90
CA LYS A 239 21.21 17.67 -11.53
C LYS A 239 19.99 17.63 -10.61
N ALA A 240 18.87 18.21 -11.04
CA ALA A 240 17.63 18.19 -10.27
C ALA A 240 17.16 16.76 -9.99
N PHE A 241 17.19 15.88 -11.00
CA PHE A 241 16.85 14.47 -10.83
C PHE A 241 17.76 13.76 -9.81
N LEU A 242 19.08 13.96 -9.89
CA LEU A 242 20.04 13.35 -8.97
C LEU A 242 19.96 13.89 -7.54
N GLN A 243 19.44 15.11 -7.35
CA GLN A 243 19.23 15.71 -6.04
C GLN A 243 17.89 15.35 -5.39
N MET A 244 16.96 14.71 -6.13
CA MET A 244 15.68 14.27 -5.55
C MET A 244 15.91 13.26 -4.43
N ASN A 245 15.18 13.48 -3.33
CA ASN A 245 15.17 12.66 -2.13
C ASN A 245 13.78 12.00 -1.97
N PRO A 246 13.68 10.68 -1.74
CA PRO A 246 12.41 10.00 -1.51
C PRO A 246 11.78 10.28 -0.13
N GLU A 247 12.52 10.80 0.85
CA GLU A 247 12.04 11.03 2.22
C GLU A 247 11.62 12.48 2.47
N GLU A 248 12.50 13.45 2.16
CA GLU A 248 12.25 14.88 2.38
C GLU A 248 12.03 15.61 1.05
N GLY A 249 10.94 16.38 0.94
CA GLY A 249 10.68 17.23 -0.22
C GLY A 249 10.41 16.47 -1.53
N PHE A 250 9.99 15.20 -1.45
CA PHE A 250 9.68 14.39 -2.63
C PHE A 250 8.56 15.02 -3.46
N ASP A 251 8.88 15.41 -4.70
CA ASP A 251 7.93 16.00 -5.64
C ASP A 251 7.66 15.05 -6.81
N LEU A 252 6.54 14.33 -6.71
CA LEU A 252 6.07 13.41 -7.73
C LEU A 252 5.78 14.12 -9.07
N GLU A 253 5.32 15.38 -9.07
CA GLU A 253 5.05 16.11 -10.31
C GLU A 253 6.34 16.51 -11.02
N ALA A 254 7.34 17.00 -10.27
CA ALA A 254 8.64 17.33 -10.82
C ALA A 254 9.30 16.10 -11.43
N LEU A 255 9.25 14.96 -10.73
CA LEU A 255 9.72 13.69 -11.26
C LEU A 255 8.94 13.27 -12.51
N ASN A 256 7.61 13.38 -12.50
CA ASN A 256 6.76 12.97 -13.63
C ASN A 256 6.99 13.83 -14.89
N SER A 257 7.31 15.11 -14.69
CA SER A 257 7.62 16.10 -15.74
C SER A 257 9.01 15.95 -16.34
N THR A 258 9.85 15.11 -15.73
CA THR A 258 11.23 14.91 -16.18
C THR A 258 11.25 14.10 -17.48
N ASP A 259 11.96 14.58 -18.50
CA ASP A 259 12.15 13.85 -19.76
C ASP A 259 13.18 12.73 -19.57
N THR A 260 12.69 11.56 -19.17
CA THR A 260 13.51 10.38 -18.93
C THR A 260 14.29 9.92 -20.17
N LYS A 261 13.84 10.26 -21.39
CA LYS A 261 14.58 9.90 -22.62
C LYS A 261 15.80 10.79 -22.79
N THR A 262 15.67 12.08 -22.53
CA THR A 262 16.79 13.02 -22.59
C THR A 262 17.78 12.74 -21.46
N LEU A 263 17.30 12.46 -20.25
CA LEU A 263 18.15 11.99 -19.14
C LEU A 263 18.91 10.71 -19.50
N GLY A 264 18.24 9.72 -20.09
CA GLY A 264 18.87 8.49 -20.54
C GLY A 264 20.00 8.78 -21.52
N LYS A 265 19.74 9.56 -22.56
CA LYS A 265 20.78 9.94 -23.54
C LYS A 265 21.98 10.64 -22.92
N GLU A 266 21.77 11.50 -21.92
CA GLU A 266 22.84 12.23 -21.23
C GLU A 266 23.62 11.31 -20.28
N ALA A 267 22.92 10.49 -19.50
CA ALA A 267 23.50 9.50 -18.60
C ALA A 267 24.37 8.48 -19.33
N LEU A 268 23.95 8.05 -20.53
CA LEU A 268 24.67 7.09 -21.37
C LEU A 268 26.01 7.62 -21.91
N ARG A 269 26.28 8.94 -21.84
CA ARG A 269 27.56 9.54 -22.26
C ARG A 269 28.70 9.20 -21.30
N ASN A 270 28.38 8.88 -20.05
CA ASN A 270 29.37 8.63 -19.00
C ASN A 270 28.94 7.43 -18.14
N LYS A 271 29.80 6.42 -18.05
CA LYS A 271 29.57 5.21 -17.23
C LYS A 271 29.25 5.53 -15.77
N HIS A 272 29.94 6.50 -15.18
CA HIS A 272 29.71 6.92 -13.80
C HIS A 272 28.33 7.57 -13.64
N LEU A 273 27.95 8.43 -14.59
CA LEU A 273 26.65 9.10 -14.59
C LEU A 273 25.50 8.11 -14.79
N SER A 274 25.68 7.12 -15.66
CA SER A 274 24.74 5.98 -15.80
C SER A 274 24.54 5.25 -14.48
N GLN A 275 25.60 5.02 -13.69
CA GLN A 275 25.49 4.39 -12.37
C GLN A 275 24.76 5.27 -11.35
N GLN A 276 25.01 6.58 -11.35
CA GLN A 276 24.33 7.52 -10.46
C GLN A 276 22.83 7.59 -10.76
N VAL A 277 22.45 7.71 -12.05
CA VAL A 277 21.05 7.72 -12.47
C VAL A 277 20.37 6.38 -12.15
N MET A 278 21.05 5.26 -12.36
CA MET A 278 20.53 3.93 -12.01
C MET A 278 20.22 3.82 -10.52
N ARG A 279 21.15 4.19 -9.64
CA ARG A 279 20.95 4.17 -8.17
C ARG A 279 19.82 5.10 -7.75
N LYS A 280 19.77 6.30 -8.33
CA LYS A 280 18.69 7.26 -8.05
C LYS A 280 17.32 6.71 -8.44
N VAL A 281 17.20 6.01 -9.56
CA VAL A 281 15.95 5.31 -9.91
C VAL A 281 15.62 4.22 -8.89
N GLU A 282 16.59 3.43 -8.43
CA GLU A 282 16.38 2.40 -7.39
C GLU A 282 15.88 2.99 -6.07
N GLU A 283 16.35 4.20 -5.71
CA GLU A 283 15.91 4.95 -4.53
C GLU A 283 14.48 5.51 -4.68
N LEU A 284 14.14 6.09 -5.83
CA LEU A 284 12.85 6.78 -6.04
C LEU A 284 11.69 5.81 -6.37
N LEU A 285 11.96 4.71 -7.07
CA LEU A 285 10.92 3.82 -7.60
C LEU A 285 10.02 3.20 -6.52
N PRO A 286 10.51 2.75 -5.35
CA PRO A 286 9.66 2.24 -4.27
C PRO A 286 8.65 3.28 -3.78
N ARG A 287 9.09 4.54 -3.62
CA ARG A 287 8.22 5.64 -3.19
C ARG A 287 7.15 5.96 -4.22
N VAL A 288 7.54 6.03 -5.51
CA VAL A 288 6.59 6.23 -6.62
C VAL A 288 5.54 5.11 -6.65
N ARG A 289 5.94 3.85 -6.44
CA ARG A 289 5.00 2.73 -6.38
C ARG A 289 4.08 2.82 -5.17
N ALA A 290 4.59 3.19 -4.00
CA ALA A 290 3.75 3.39 -2.83
C ALA A 290 2.67 4.45 -3.14
N GLU A 291 3.03 5.62 -3.66
CA GLU A 291 2.03 6.68 -3.93
C GLU A 291 1.06 6.38 -5.08
N THR A 292 1.44 5.52 -6.03
CA THR A 292 0.64 5.26 -7.25
C THR A 292 -0.05 3.89 -7.30
N GLU A 293 0.37 2.93 -6.48
CA GLU A 293 -0.12 1.55 -6.48
C GLU A 293 -0.75 1.13 -5.14
N ASP A 294 -0.40 1.79 -4.02
CA ASP A 294 -1.13 1.63 -2.76
C ASP A 294 -2.48 2.37 -2.84
N PRO A 295 -3.62 1.68 -2.62
CA PRO A 295 -4.92 2.32 -2.72
C PRO A 295 -5.10 3.50 -1.77
N ALA A 296 -4.64 3.44 -0.52
CA ALA A 296 -4.83 4.54 0.44
C ALA A 296 -4.02 5.78 0.04
N LEU A 297 -2.77 5.61 -0.38
CA LEU A 297 -1.93 6.71 -0.83
C LEU A 297 -2.39 7.27 -2.19
N ALA A 298 -2.82 6.42 -3.11
CA ALA A 298 -3.41 6.84 -4.38
C ALA A 298 -4.64 7.73 -4.16
N ARG A 299 -5.53 7.35 -3.22
CA ARG A 299 -6.70 8.16 -2.84
C ARG A 299 -6.29 9.51 -2.29
N ALA A 300 -5.33 9.54 -1.35
CA ALA A 300 -4.82 10.77 -0.76
C ALA A 300 -4.23 11.69 -1.84
N LEU A 301 -3.46 11.14 -2.78
CA LEU A 301 -2.90 11.87 -3.91
C LEU A 301 -4.00 12.47 -4.80
N LEU A 302 -5.02 11.69 -5.18
CA LEU A 302 -6.15 12.19 -5.98
C LEU A 302 -6.93 13.31 -5.27
N ARG A 303 -7.15 13.20 -3.96
CA ARG A 303 -7.77 14.26 -3.15
C ARG A 303 -6.92 15.52 -3.14
N ASN A 304 -5.61 15.38 -2.91
CA ASN A 304 -4.68 16.51 -2.95
C ASN A 304 -4.65 17.20 -4.31
N LYS A 305 -4.65 16.45 -5.42
CA LYS A 305 -4.73 17.02 -6.78
C LYS A 305 -6.09 17.69 -7.06
N THR A 306 -7.18 17.14 -6.53
CA THR A 306 -8.51 17.76 -6.65
C THR A 306 -8.58 19.07 -5.87
N LEU A 307 -8.01 19.11 -4.66
CA LEU A 307 -7.91 20.31 -3.83
C LEU A 307 -7.12 21.40 -4.53
N ASP A 308 -6.00 20.99 -5.11
CA ASP A 308 -5.09 21.85 -5.85
C ASP A 308 -5.75 22.45 -7.10
N TRP A 309 -6.42 21.61 -7.90
CA TRP A 309 -7.26 22.02 -9.00
C TRP A 309 -8.36 23.00 -8.56
N TYR A 310 -9.06 22.70 -7.46
CA TYR A 310 -10.16 23.55 -6.99
C TYR A 310 -9.67 24.96 -6.65
N LYS A 311 -8.54 25.06 -5.94
CA LYS A 311 -7.98 26.33 -5.44
C LYS A 311 -7.25 27.12 -6.52
N ARG A 312 -6.36 26.48 -7.29
CA ARG A 312 -5.44 27.19 -8.20
C ARG A 312 -5.98 27.33 -9.62
N SER A 313 -6.76 26.37 -10.13
CA SER A 313 -7.15 26.39 -11.53
C SER A 313 -7.96 27.62 -11.95
N PRO A 314 -8.93 28.16 -11.17
CA PRO A 314 -9.69 29.34 -11.60
C PRO A 314 -8.83 30.59 -11.83
N GLY A 315 -7.70 30.70 -11.13
CA GLY A 315 -6.76 31.82 -11.24
C GLY A 315 -5.67 31.62 -12.31
N ASP A 316 -5.50 30.40 -12.82
CA ASP A 316 -4.44 30.07 -13.78
C ASP A 316 -4.99 29.89 -15.20
N ARG A 317 -4.85 30.93 -16.03
CA ARG A 317 -5.23 30.89 -17.45
C ARG A 317 -4.45 29.88 -18.29
N THR A 318 -3.29 29.43 -17.80
CA THR A 318 -2.42 28.47 -18.47
C THR A 318 -2.55 27.06 -17.91
N TRP A 319 -3.53 26.81 -17.04
CA TRP A 319 -3.75 25.52 -16.39
C TRP A 319 -3.81 24.35 -17.38
N GLY A 320 -4.65 24.49 -18.41
CA GLY A 320 -4.88 23.46 -19.43
C GLY A 320 -3.67 23.17 -20.32
N ASP A 321 -2.67 24.06 -20.34
CA ASP A 321 -1.42 23.84 -21.07
C ASP A 321 -0.33 23.26 -20.17
N LYS A 322 -0.28 23.70 -18.89
CA LYS A 322 0.78 23.35 -17.94
C LYS A 322 0.55 22.02 -17.23
N MET A 323 -0.67 21.72 -16.83
CA MET A 323 -0.96 20.58 -15.95
C MET A 323 -1.01 19.24 -16.68
N PRO A 324 -1.52 19.12 -17.94
CA PRO A 324 -1.57 17.81 -18.60
C PRO A 324 -0.19 17.14 -18.74
N PRO A 325 0.90 17.82 -19.14
CA PRO A 325 2.23 17.20 -19.14
C PRO A 325 2.71 16.76 -17.75
N ARG A 326 2.32 17.49 -16.69
CA ARG A 326 2.73 17.21 -15.30
C ARG A 326 1.98 16.04 -14.68
N TRP A 327 0.70 15.85 -15.01
CA TRP A 327 -0.15 14.83 -14.40
C TRP A 327 -0.37 13.60 -15.29
N SER A 328 -0.13 13.72 -16.60
CA SER A 328 -0.22 12.58 -17.51
C SER A 328 0.79 11.49 -17.14
N GLY A 329 0.34 10.23 -17.16
CA GLY A 329 1.23 9.10 -16.97
C GLY A 329 1.58 8.79 -15.52
N ILE A 330 0.96 9.42 -14.51
CA ILE A 330 1.25 9.12 -13.09
C ILE A 330 0.79 7.70 -12.73
N PHE A 331 -0.50 7.41 -12.92
CA PHE A 331 -1.12 6.13 -12.54
C PHE A 331 -1.17 5.13 -13.68
N HIS A 332 -1.43 5.60 -14.91
CA HIS A 332 -1.57 4.76 -16.10
C HIS A 332 -1.11 5.52 -17.34
N GLU A 333 -0.91 4.82 -18.47
CA GLU A 333 -0.62 5.51 -19.72
C GLU A 333 -1.73 6.53 -20.07
N SER A 334 -1.31 7.71 -20.51
CA SER A 334 -2.19 8.85 -20.79
C SER A 334 -1.78 9.55 -22.09
N ARG A 335 -2.77 10.02 -22.84
CA ARG A 335 -2.55 10.87 -24.02
C ARG A 335 -2.88 12.32 -23.68
N VAL A 336 -1.89 13.18 -23.72
CA VAL A 336 -2.12 14.63 -23.71
C VAL A 336 -2.54 15.06 -25.13
N PRO A 337 -3.60 15.87 -25.30
CA PRO A 337 -4.00 16.37 -26.61
C PRO A 337 -2.82 17.01 -27.36
N GLY A 338 -2.59 16.60 -28.62
CA GLY A 338 -1.47 17.09 -29.43
C GLY A 338 -0.09 16.48 -29.09
N ALA A 339 0.02 15.64 -28.06
CA ALA A 339 1.27 15.00 -27.66
C ALA A 339 1.24 13.47 -27.89
N ARG A 340 2.42 12.86 -27.79
CA ARG A 340 2.56 11.39 -27.84
C ARG A 340 2.00 10.77 -26.56
N LEU A 341 1.58 9.50 -26.65
CA LEU A 341 1.21 8.68 -25.50
C LEU A 341 2.34 8.71 -24.46
N ASN A 342 2.03 9.13 -23.24
CA ASN A 342 2.96 9.17 -22.13
C ASN A 342 2.78 7.88 -21.31
N PRO A 343 3.78 6.97 -21.29
CA PRO A 343 3.69 5.74 -20.50
C PRO A 343 3.62 6.03 -19.00
N LYS A 344 3.12 5.05 -18.22
CA LYS A 344 3.11 5.10 -16.75
C LYS A 344 4.51 5.44 -16.22
N LEU A 345 4.59 6.31 -15.22
CA LEU A 345 5.84 6.82 -14.63
C LEU A 345 6.74 5.68 -14.15
N THR A 346 6.17 4.70 -13.44
CA THR A 346 6.92 3.52 -12.97
C THR A 346 7.53 2.73 -14.14
N SER A 347 6.83 2.64 -15.27
CA SER A 347 7.35 2.02 -16.49
C SER A 347 8.47 2.86 -17.14
N ARG A 348 8.31 4.18 -17.19
CA ARG A 348 9.35 5.10 -17.71
C ARG A 348 10.65 5.01 -16.90
N LEU A 349 10.55 5.02 -15.58
CA LEU A 349 11.69 4.87 -14.68
C LEU A 349 12.35 3.49 -14.80
N ALA A 350 11.56 2.42 -14.91
CA ALA A 350 12.08 1.07 -15.08
C ALA A 350 12.85 0.89 -16.42
N ILE A 351 12.37 1.52 -17.50
CA ILE A 351 13.08 1.55 -18.78
C ILE A 351 14.42 2.29 -18.65
N LEU A 352 14.40 3.49 -18.05
CA LEU A 352 15.61 4.30 -17.83
C LEU A 352 16.65 3.53 -17.00
N HIS A 353 16.23 2.88 -15.92
CA HIS A 353 17.11 2.01 -15.13
C HIS A 353 17.74 0.90 -15.98
N THR A 354 16.93 0.21 -16.78
CA THR A 354 17.41 -0.88 -17.64
C THR A 354 18.43 -0.41 -18.66
N GLU A 355 18.24 0.78 -19.24
CA GLU A 355 19.17 1.39 -20.20
C GLU A 355 20.50 1.77 -19.52
N CYS A 356 20.45 2.43 -18.37
CA CYS A 356 21.63 2.81 -17.58
C CYS A 356 22.39 1.58 -17.02
N ALA A 357 21.69 0.52 -16.62
CA ALA A 357 22.30 -0.73 -16.17
C ALA A 357 23.14 -1.38 -17.28
N LYS A 358 22.61 -1.44 -18.51
CA LYS A 358 23.34 -1.96 -19.68
C LYS A 358 24.61 -1.16 -19.97
N ALA A 359 24.53 0.17 -19.98
CA ALA A 359 25.66 1.03 -20.30
C ALA A 359 26.72 1.10 -19.19
N SER A 360 26.33 0.92 -17.94
CA SER A 360 27.26 0.86 -16.81
C SER A 360 28.09 -0.43 -16.76
N GLY A 361 27.85 -1.39 -17.67
CA GLY A 361 28.51 -2.70 -17.68
C GLY A 361 28.14 -3.58 -16.49
N ILE A 362 27.15 -3.16 -15.69
CA ILE A 362 26.57 -3.93 -14.60
C ILE A 362 25.44 -4.74 -15.23
N VAL A 363 25.73 -5.96 -15.69
CA VAL A 363 24.68 -6.92 -16.07
C VAL A 363 24.07 -7.47 -14.78
N ARG A 364 23.36 -6.62 -14.02
CA ARG A 364 22.42 -7.07 -13.01
C ARG A 364 21.10 -7.33 -13.72
N GLY A 365 20.69 -8.59 -13.79
CA GLY A 365 19.35 -9.01 -14.23
C GLY A 365 18.22 -8.59 -13.28
N SER A 366 18.35 -7.46 -12.57
CA SER A 366 17.60 -7.17 -11.34
C SER A 366 16.35 -6.32 -11.51
N LEU A 367 16.04 -5.79 -12.70
CA LEU A 367 14.81 -5.02 -12.90
C LEU A 367 13.79 -5.65 -13.86
N ARG A 368 14.18 -6.65 -14.67
CA ARG A 368 13.20 -7.43 -15.45
C ARG A 368 12.27 -8.27 -14.55
N THR A 369 12.74 -8.65 -13.36
CA THR A 369 11.93 -9.26 -12.27
C THR A 369 11.15 -8.23 -11.44
N MET A 370 11.40 -6.93 -11.57
CA MET A 370 10.54 -5.89 -10.98
C MET A 370 9.50 -5.33 -11.95
N VAL A 371 9.69 -5.48 -13.27
CA VAL A 371 8.73 -5.07 -14.33
C VAL A 371 7.66 -6.15 -14.58
N ARG A 372 7.93 -7.41 -14.24
CA ARG A 372 6.91 -8.45 -14.10
C ARG A 372 6.72 -8.67 -12.60
N GLY A 373 5.71 -8.02 -12.06
CA GLY A 373 5.55 -7.82 -10.62
C GLY A 373 5.65 -9.08 -9.77
N LYS A 374 5.88 -8.83 -8.47
CA LYS A 374 5.15 -9.50 -7.39
C LYS A 374 3.72 -9.83 -7.87
N GLY A 375 3.50 -11.04 -8.40
CA GLY A 375 2.17 -11.64 -8.41
C GLY A 375 1.97 -12.19 -7.00
N LEU A 376 0.92 -11.88 -6.24
CA LEU A 376 -0.49 -11.89 -6.64
C LEU A 376 -0.79 -13.11 -7.52
N SER A 377 -0.59 -14.29 -6.96
CA SER A 377 -1.43 -15.47 -7.16
C SER A 377 -2.83 -15.15 -6.62
N GLY A 378 -3.59 -14.39 -7.40
CA GLY A 378 -5.00 -14.15 -7.17
C GLY A 378 -5.68 -14.10 -8.52
N GLY A 379 -6.20 -15.25 -8.96
CA GLY A 379 -6.84 -15.46 -10.26
C GLY A 379 -8.05 -14.55 -10.56
N LEU A 380 -8.44 -13.65 -9.65
CA LEU A 380 -9.45 -12.62 -9.86
C LEU A 380 -8.97 -11.16 -9.63
N MET A 381 -7.81 -10.93 -9.01
CA MET A 381 -7.36 -9.59 -8.59
C MET A 381 -6.55 -8.84 -9.67
N ARG A 382 -5.98 -9.55 -10.65
CA ARG A 382 -5.22 -8.92 -11.75
C ARG A 382 -6.06 -8.05 -12.69
N LEU A 383 -7.38 -8.11 -12.61
CA LEU A 383 -8.26 -7.24 -13.40
C LEU A 383 -8.56 -5.90 -12.71
N ARG A 384 -8.44 -5.78 -11.37
CA ARG A 384 -8.88 -4.58 -10.63
C ARG A 384 -7.82 -3.51 -10.44
N LEU A 385 -6.57 -3.87 -10.14
CA LEU A 385 -5.46 -2.90 -10.02
C LEU A 385 -5.21 -2.13 -11.33
N PRO A 386 -5.19 -2.77 -12.52
CA PRO A 386 -5.11 -2.03 -13.78
C PRO A 386 -6.28 -1.08 -13.98
N LEU A 387 -7.49 -1.48 -13.55
CA LEU A 387 -8.68 -0.67 -13.72
C LEU A 387 -8.68 0.55 -12.80
N MET A 388 -8.33 0.40 -11.52
CA MET A 388 -8.17 1.51 -10.59
C MET A 388 -7.14 2.52 -11.12
N HIS A 389 -6.00 2.06 -11.64
CA HIS A 389 -5.01 2.95 -12.24
C HIS A 389 -5.55 3.70 -13.48
N GLN A 390 -6.32 3.03 -14.34
CA GLN A 390 -6.97 3.64 -15.50
C GLN A 390 -7.98 4.71 -15.10
N VAL A 391 -8.83 4.40 -14.09
CA VAL A 391 -9.83 5.35 -13.56
C VAL A 391 -9.15 6.54 -12.90
N SER A 392 -8.14 6.31 -12.05
CA SER A 392 -7.33 7.37 -11.42
C SER A 392 -6.66 8.27 -12.45
N GLN A 393 -6.09 7.70 -13.51
CA GLN A 393 -5.45 8.48 -14.57
C GLN A 393 -6.48 9.27 -15.40
N ALA A 394 -7.60 8.65 -15.78
CA ALA A 394 -8.65 9.33 -16.54
C ALA A 394 -9.21 10.54 -15.76
N TYR A 395 -9.43 10.36 -14.45
CA TYR A 395 -9.85 11.43 -13.55
C TYR A 395 -8.83 12.58 -13.48
N LEU A 396 -7.55 12.27 -13.29
CA LEU A 396 -6.50 13.29 -13.30
C LEU A 396 -6.38 14.03 -14.64
N ASP A 397 -6.49 13.30 -15.75
CA ASP A 397 -6.42 13.90 -17.08
C ASP A 397 -7.57 14.88 -17.32
N ASP A 398 -8.78 14.55 -16.86
CA ASP A 398 -9.93 15.44 -16.94
C ASP A 398 -9.67 16.73 -16.14
N LEU A 399 -9.22 16.62 -14.88
CA LEU A 399 -8.87 17.78 -14.04
C LEU A 399 -7.73 18.63 -14.61
N ALA A 400 -6.71 17.98 -15.18
CA ALA A 400 -5.57 18.67 -15.77
C ALA A 400 -5.95 19.43 -17.05
N SER A 401 -6.91 18.92 -17.82
CA SER A 401 -7.24 19.43 -19.14
C SER A 401 -7.88 20.83 -19.13
N ARG A 402 -8.64 21.17 -18.09
CA ARG A 402 -9.45 22.39 -18.05
C ARG A 402 -9.48 23.00 -16.66
N SER A 403 -9.45 24.33 -16.64
CA SER A 403 -9.65 25.10 -15.42
C SER A 403 -11.08 24.99 -14.92
N ARG A 404 -11.25 24.99 -13.60
CA ARG A 404 -12.55 25.01 -12.93
C ARG A 404 -13.26 26.33 -13.22
N THR A 405 -14.48 26.22 -13.72
CA THR A 405 -15.42 27.36 -13.72
C THR A 405 -16.25 27.29 -12.42
N PRO A 406 -16.20 28.32 -11.55
CA PRO A 406 -16.97 28.32 -10.31
C PRO A 406 -18.47 28.09 -10.58
N TYR A 407 -19.11 27.32 -9.71
CA TYR A 407 -20.57 27.08 -9.70
C TYR A 407 -21.15 26.37 -10.94
N ARG A 408 -20.32 25.81 -11.83
CA ARG A 408 -20.78 24.91 -12.89
C ARG A 408 -20.34 23.47 -12.63
N PRO A 409 -21.13 22.47 -13.04
CA PRO A 409 -20.65 21.10 -13.17
C PRO A 409 -19.45 21.06 -14.11
N PHE A 410 -18.45 20.27 -13.75
CA PHE A 410 -17.26 20.06 -14.55
C PHE A 410 -17.33 18.66 -15.18
N PRO A 411 -17.40 18.56 -16.52
CA PRO A 411 -17.55 17.27 -17.17
C PRO A 411 -16.28 16.43 -17.07
N LEU A 412 -16.42 15.17 -16.68
CA LEU A 412 -15.36 14.18 -16.68
C LEU A 412 -15.41 13.37 -17.99
N GLU A 413 -14.94 13.98 -19.08
CA GLU A 413 -15.06 13.45 -20.44
C GLU A 413 -14.34 12.11 -20.61
N ARG A 414 -13.09 12.00 -20.15
CA ARG A 414 -12.28 10.78 -20.26
C ARG A 414 -12.80 9.69 -19.34
N LEU A 415 -13.26 10.05 -18.14
CA LEU A 415 -13.89 9.09 -17.25
C LEU A 415 -15.19 8.55 -17.84
N SER A 416 -16.00 9.41 -18.46
CA SER A 416 -17.22 9.01 -19.16
C SER A 416 -16.94 8.11 -20.37
N GLU A 417 -15.91 8.42 -21.16
CA GLU A 417 -15.44 7.55 -22.25
C GLU A 417 -14.97 6.19 -21.76
N LEU A 418 -14.25 6.13 -20.64
CA LEU A 418 -13.79 4.89 -20.04
C LEU A 418 -14.99 4.08 -19.52
N ALA A 419 -15.95 4.72 -18.85
CA ALA A 419 -17.17 4.10 -18.35
C ALA A 419 -18.02 3.49 -19.47
N ARG A 420 -18.08 4.11 -20.66
CA ARG A 420 -18.74 3.54 -21.84
C ARG A 420 -18.10 2.24 -22.33
N LYS A 421 -16.79 2.05 -22.09
CA LYS A 421 -16.05 0.84 -22.50
C LYS A 421 -16.17 -0.28 -21.47
N ILE A 422 -16.08 0.03 -20.17
CA ILE A 422 -16.02 -0.97 -19.09
C ILE A 422 -17.38 -1.23 -18.41
N GLY A 423 -18.35 -0.32 -18.59
CA GLY A 423 -19.65 -0.34 -17.93
C GLY A 423 -19.73 0.58 -16.70
N SER A 424 -20.87 1.24 -16.51
CA SER A 424 -21.11 2.18 -15.40
C SER A 424 -21.13 1.51 -14.02
N ALA A 425 -21.55 0.25 -13.93
CA ALA A 425 -21.56 -0.50 -12.68
C ALA A 425 -20.14 -0.75 -12.14
N GLU A 426 -19.23 -1.23 -12.98
CA GLU A 426 -17.83 -1.45 -12.58
C GLU A 426 -17.12 -0.12 -12.34
N MET A 427 -17.39 0.91 -13.16
CA MET A 427 -16.87 2.27 -12.93
C MET A 427 -17.30 2.81 -11.56
N ASN A 428 -18.58 2.73 -11.21
CA ASN A 428 -19.10 3.21 -9.91
C ASN A 428 -18.50 2.42 -8.75
N ARG A 429 -18.27 1.11 -8.93
CA ARG A 429 -17.58 0.28 -7.93
C ARG A 429 -16.14 0.76 -7.72
N THR A 430 -15.37 0.92 -8.80
CA THR A 430 -13.98 1.40 -8.71
C THR A 430 -13.90 2.83 -8.16
N LEU A 431 -14.82 3.71 -8.55
CA LEU A 431 -14.91 5.05 -7.97
C LEU A 431 -15.27 5.01 -6.48
N GLY A 432 -16.15 4.10 -6.06
CA GLY A 432 -16.44 3.87 -4.65
C GLY A 432 -15.26 3.35 -3.85
N GLU A 433 -14.39 2.56 -4.49
CA GLU A 433 -13.12 2.14 -3.92
C GLU A 433 -12.10 3.30 -3.88
N LEU A 434 -12.16 4.30 -4.74
CA LEU A 434 -11.28 5.49 -4.69
C LEU A 434 -11.83 6.59 -3.76
N PHE A 435 -13.14 6.73 -3.69
CA PHE A 435 -13.83 7.73 -2.92
C PHE A 435 -14.92 7.02 -2.11
N PRO A 436 -14.59 6.55 -0.89
CA PRO A 436 -15.52 5.79 -0.05
C PRO A 436 -16.86 6.51 0.08
N HIS A 437 -17.94 5.78 -0.17
CA HIS A 437 -19.31 6.27 -0.04
C HIS A 437 -20.15 5.19 0.65
N ASP A 438 -20.71 5.52 1.82
CA ASP A 438 -21.57 4.61 2.58
C ASP A 438 -23.01 4.65 2.04
N GLY A 439 -23.17 4.36 0.75
CA GLY A 439 -24.45 4.44 0.02
C GLY A 439 -24.91 5.86 -0.34
N GLY A 440 -24.07 6.87 -0.05
CA GLY A 440 -24.29 8.29 -0.40
C GLY A 440 -23.57 8.74 -1.69
N PRO A 441 -23.53 10.05 -1.97
CA PRO A 441 -22.80 10.59 -3.12
C PRO A 441 -21.28 10.32 -3.01
N LEU A 442 -20.60 10.16 -4.15
CA LEU A 442 -19.14 9.96 -4.21
C LEU A 442 -18.41 11.26 -3.89
N VAL A 443 -18.15 11.53 -2.61
CA VAL A 443 -17.48 12.76 -2.15
C VAL A 443 -15.97 12.63 -2.34
N VAL A 444 -15.38 13.56 -3.11
CA VAL A 444 -13.93 13.67 -3.33
C VAL A 444 -13.30 14.64 -2.34
N LEU A 445 -13.83 15.86 -2.27
CA LEU A 445 -13.45 16.85 -1.25
C LEU A 445 -14.66 17.16 -0.40
N ASP A 446 -14.46 17.13 0.90
CA ASP A 446 -15.52 17.37 1.87
C ASP A 446 -15.27 18.72 2.55
N SER A 447 -16.32 19.55 2.60
CA SER A 447 -16.28 20.87 3.23
C SER A 447 -15.95 20.80 4.73
N ARG A 448 -16.13 19.65 5.39
CA ARG A 448 -15.71 19.45 6.80
C ARG A 448 -14.21 19.61 7.01
N TYR A 449 -13.40 19.12 6.07
CA TYR A 449 -11.93 19.23 6.16
C TYR A 449 -11.41 20.51 5.50
N HIS A 450 -12.26 21.20 4.74
CA HIS A 450 -11.94 22.44 4.06
C HIS A 450 -13.13 23.43 4.11
N PRO A 451 -13.33 24.14 5.24
CA PRO A 451 -14.54 24.93 5.50
C PRO A 451 -14.74 26.10 4.53
N ASP A 452 -13.68 26.55 3.86
CA ASP A 452 -13.70 27.66 2.92
C ASP A 452 -14.18 27.24 1.50
N MET A 453 -14.66 26.00 1.35
CA MET A 453 -14.86 25.33 0.06
C MET A 453 -16.22 24.64 -0.02
N ASP A 454 -16.78 24.59 -1.24
CA ASP A 454 -17.94 23.74 -1.53
C ASP A 454 -17.48 22.27 -1.59
N ALA A 455 -18.31 21.35 -1.10
CA ALA A 455 -18.03 19.92 -1.26
C ALA A 455 -17.99 19.56 -2.76
N VAL A 456 -17.01 18.74 -3.12
CA VAL A 456 -16.78 18.29 -4.49
C VAL A 456 -17.18 16.82 -4.61
N ILE A 457 -18.16 16.57 -5.46
CA ILE A 457 -18.80 15.25 -5.58
C ILE A 457 -18.72 14.79 -7.03
N VAL A 458 -18.39 13.51 -7.24
CA VAL A 458 -18.59 12.85 -8.54
C VAL A 458 -20.05 12.42 -8.66
N ARG A 459 -20.76 13.02 -9.60
CA ARG A 459 -22.13 12.65 -9.95
C ARG A 459 -22.10 11.46 -10.90
N SER A 460 -22.57 10.31 -10.43
CA SER A 460 -22.72 9.12 -11.26
C SER A 460 -23.92 9.23 -12.22
N PRO A 461 -23.87 8.59 -13.40
CA PRO A 461 -24.98 8.53 -14.32
C PRO A 461 -26.16 7.75 -13.71
N PRO A 462 -27.41 8.00 -14.14
CA PRO A 462 -28.57 7.28 -13.65
C PRO A 462 -28.47 5.77 -13.95
N PRO A 463 -29.04 4.90 -13.11
CA PRO A 463 -28.81 3.45 -13.16
C PRO A 463 -29.28 2.75 -14.45
N LYS A 464 -30.04 3.42 -15.32
CA LYS A 464 -30.50 2.93 -16.63
C LYS A 464 -29.80 3.58 -17.83
N ALA A 465 -28.76 4.40 -17.60
CA ALA A 465 -28.01 5.04 -18.67
C ALA A 465 -27.25 4.00 -19.52
N THR A 466 -27.37 4.11 -20.84
CA THR A 466 -26.66 3.27 -21.82
C THR A 466 -26.00 4.14 -22.90
N GLY A 467 -24.85 3.69 -23.42
CA GLY A 467 -24.12 4.38 -24.48
C GLY A 467 -23.76 5.82 -24.10
N ASP A 468 -24.12 6.78 -24.95
CA ASP A 468 -23.78 8.20 -24.81
C ASP A 468 -24.47 8.89 -23.62
N SER A 469 -25.46 8.26 -22.98
CA SER A 469 -26.09 8.77 -21.76
C SER A 469 -25.27 8.52 -20.49
N ILE A 470 -24.17 7.76 -20.58
CA ILE A 470 -23.21 7.55 -19.49
C ILE A 470 -22.30 8.78 -19.41
N VAL A 471 -22.65 9.71 -18.52
CA VAL A 471 -21.91 10.95 -18.26
C VAL A 471 -21.62 11.07 -16.76
N TYR A 472 -20.37 11.37 -16.45
CA TYR A 472 -19.89 11.68 -15.11
C TYR A 472 -19.51 13.16 -15.04
N ASP A 473 -19.98 13.83 -13.99
CA ASP A 473 -19.68 15.24 -13.74
C ASP A 473 -19.14 15.44 -12.32
N LEU A 474 -18.19 16.35 -12.16
CA LEU A 474 -17.80 16.90 -10.86
C LEU A 474 -18.71 18.07 -10.52
N VAL A 475 -19.43 17.98 -9.41
CA VAL A 475 -20.39 19.00 -8.98
C VAL A 475 -20.01 19.60 -7.64
N HIS A 476 -20.33 20.88 -7.50
CA HIS A 476 -20.06 21.68 -6.32
C HIS A 476 -21.37 21.86 -5.57
N THR A 477 -21.44 21.40 -4.32
CA THR A 477 -22.61 21.59 -3.47
C THR A 477 -22.23 22.50 -2.32
N LYS A 478 -22.81 23.71 -2.30
CA LYS A 478 -22.88 24.54 -1.08
C LYS A 478 -23.71 23.78 -0.06
N THR A 479 -23.27 23.76 1.18
CA THR A 479 -23.86 22.99 2.29
C THR A 479 -25.38 23.13 2.35
N SER A 480 -26.03 22.12 1.78
CA SER A 480 -27.42 21.70 1.94
C SER A 480 -27.54 20.48 1.02
N ILE A 481 -27.15 19.31 1.52
CA ILE A 481 -27.64 18.06 0.94
C ILE A 481 -29.13 17.99 1.27
N SER A 482 -29.92 18.78 0.53
CA SER A 482 -31.32 18.52 0.34
C SER A 482 -31.37 17.18 -0.39
N HIS A 483 -31.97 16.19 0.26
CA HIS A 483 -32.44 15.00 -0.41
C HIS A 483 -33.29 15.44 -1.61
N GLN A 484 -32.70 15.43 -2.81
CA GLN A 484 -33.48 15.34 -4.04
C GLN A 484 -33.95 13.90 -4.14
N THR A 485 -34.97 13.58 -3.35
CA THR A 485 -35.93 12.55 -3.73
C THR A 485 -36.58 13.02 -5.02
N SER A 486 -36.54 12.14 -6.01
CA SER A 486 -37.31 12.27 -7.24
C SER A 486 -38.78 12.46 -6.87
N SER A 487 -39.30 13.67 -7.10
CA SER A 487 -40.71 13.97 -7.00
C SER A 487 -41.45 13.31 -8.16
N LEU A 488 -42.05 12.15 -7.88
CA LEU A 488 -43.35 11.84 -8.44
C LEU A 488 -44.37 12.33 -7.43
N ASP A 489 -45.13 13.36 -7.82
CA ASP A 489 -46.35 13.78 -7.15
C ASP A 489 -47.25 12.59 -6.90
N ILE A 490 -47.73 12.46 -5.65
CA ILE A 490 -49.13 12.17 -5.28
C ILE A 490 -49.24 12.32 -3.75
N GLY A 491 -50.11 13.24 -3.31
CA GLY A 491 -50.90 13.12 -2.08
C GLY A 491 -50.20 13.39 -0.76
N GLY A 492 -50.43 14.57 -0.19
CA GLY A 492 -49.97 14.94 1.14
C GLY A 492 -50.54 14.07 2.26
N THR A 493 -49.73 13.85 3.29
CA THR A 493 -50.16 13.58 4.67
C THR A 493 -49.00 13.91 5.61
N GLU A 494 -49.33 14.62 6.69
CA GLU A 494 -48.52 15.16 7.80
C GLU A 494 -47.08 14.66 7.98
N GLU A 495 -46.14 15.61 8.03
CA GLU A 495 -44.70 15.43 8.30
C GLU A 495 -44.46 14.90 9.72
N ASN A 496 -44.27 13.59 9.85
CA ASN A 496 -43.57 13.01 11.00
C ASN A 496 -42.07 12.97 10.65
N PRO A 497 -41.17 13.69 11.36
CA PRO A 497 -39.73 13.61 11.09
C PRO A 497 -39.26 12.18 11.36
N SER A 498 -38.83 11.51 10.29
CA SER A 498 -38.45 10.08 10.26
C SER A 498 -37.20 9.77 11.09
N SER A 499 -36.41 10.79 11.45
CA SER A 499 -35.18 10.65 12.23
C SER A 499 -35.28 11.42 13.56
N PRO A 500 -34.85 10.83 14.68
CA PRO A 500 -34.80 11.55 15.97
C PRO A 500 -33.79 12.70 15.95
N TRP A 501 -32.83 12.69 15.03
CA TRP A 501 -31.80 13.73 14.89
C TRP A 501 -32.31 15.04 14.28
N ASP A 502 -33.44 14.98 13.56
CA ASP A 502 -34.06 16.13 12.88
C ASP A 502 -35.15 16.79 13.75
N ARG A 503 -35.44 16.20 14.92
CA ARG A 503 -36.46 16.70 15.86
C ARG A 503 -35.91 17.87 16.66
N LYS A 504 -36.33 19.09 16.29
CA LYS A 504 -36.07 20.29 17.09
C LYS A 504 -36.74 20.17 18.47
N GLY A 505 -35.96 20.36 19.54
CA GLY A 505 -36.47 20.40 20.92
C GLY A 505 -36.73 19.04 21.58
N ILE A 506 -36.15 17.93 21.07
CA ILE A 506 -36.23 16.64 21.75
C ILE A 506 -35.61 16.73 23.16
N THR A 507 -36.36 16.30 24.17
CA THR A 507 -35.94 16.42 25.57
C THR A 507 -35.23 15.15 26.08
N LYS A 508 -34.58 15.24 27.25
CA LYS A 508 -33.98 14.08 27.94
C LYS A 508 -35.00 12.94 28.16
N LYS A 509 -36.25 13.30 28.48
CA LYS A 509 -37.33 12.35 28.71
C LYS A 509 -37.71 11.62 27.41
N ASP A 510 -37.75 12.34 26.29
CA ASP A 510 -38.07 11.77 24.99
C ASP A 510 -36.98 10.77 24.54
N TRP A 511 -35.71 11.11 24.77
CA TRP A 511 -34.59 10.19 24.53
C TRP A 511 -34.65 8.94 25.40
N ALA A 512 -34.96 9.07 26.68
CA ALA A 512 -35.09 7.91 27.58
C ALA A 512 -36.21 6.95 27.11
N VAL A 513 -37.36 7.49 26.70
CA VAL A 513 -38.46 6.68 26.13
C VAL A 513 -38.03 6.02 24.82
N LEU A 514 -37.35 6.75 23.94
CA LEU A 514 -36.91 6.26 22.65
C LEU A 514 -35.88 5.13 22.80
N LEU A 515 -34.84 5.29 23.64
CA LEU A 515 -33.84 4.27 23.90
C LEU A 515 -34.47 3.00 24.47
N GLY A 516 -35.39 3.13 25.44
CA GLY A 516 -36.10 1.99 26.02
C GLY A 516 -37.01 1.27 25.01
N GLN A 517 -37.62 1.99 24.06
CA GLN A 517 -38.39 1.37 22.98
C GLN A 517 -37.49 0.64 21.98
N LEU A 518 -36.37 1.23 21.58
CA LEU A 518 -35.42 0.63 20.65
C LEU A 518 -34.75 -0.62 21.25
N GLU A 519 -34.41 -0.59 22.53
CA GLU A 519 -33.87 -1.74 23.26
C GLU A 519 -34.87 -2.92 23.22
N LYS A 520 -36.14 -2.66 23.53
CA LYS A 520 -37.22 -3.67 23.50
C LYS A 520 -37.48 -4.22 22.10
N ARG A 521 -37.47 -3.36 21.08
CA ARG A 521 -37.76 -3.74 19.67
C ARG A 521 -36.54 -4.29 18.92
N ARG A 522 -35.33 -4.16 19.49
CA ARG A 522 -34.03 -4.48 18.84
C ARG A 522 -33.84 -3.80 17.49
N GLU A 523 -34.46 -2.65 17.31
CA GLU A 523 -34.33 -1.80 16.12
C GLU A 523 -33.01 -1.03 16.16
N LYS A 524 -32.48 -0.69 14.98
CA LYS A 524 -31.21 0.05 14.87
C LYS A 524 -31.48 1.55 14.84
N LEU A 525 -30.83 2.30 15.74
CA LEU A 525 -30.78 3.75 15.70
C LEU A 525 -29.77 4.22 14.65
N ASP A 526 -30.19 5.16 13.80
CA ASP A 526 -29.30 5.77 12.80
C ASP A 526 -28.22 6.63 13.46
N ALA A 527 -27.08 6.80 12.79
CA ALA A 527 -25.97 7.60 13.30
C ALA A 527 -26.36 9.08 13.39
N PRO A 528 -25.82 9.85 14.36
CA PRO A 528 -26.05 11.28 14.39
C PRO A 528 -25.38 11.98 13.20
N PRO A 529 -25.87 13.18 12.78
CA PRO A 529 -25.37 13.87 11.59
C PRO A 529 -23.85 14.14 11.64
N VAL A 530 -23.12 13.61 10.66
CA VAL A 530 -21.65 13.56 10.68
C VAL A 530 -20.99 14.95 10.55
N GLU A 531 -21.72 15.96 10.06
CA GLU A 531 -21.17 17.29 9.80
C GLU A 531 -21.09 18.20 11.02
N ASN A 532 -21.90 17.99 12.07
CA ASN A 532 -21.79 18.76 13.32
C ASN A 532 -22.64 18.18 14.47
N HIS A 533 -22.68 16.86 14.65
CA HIS A 533 -23.54 16.26 15.67
C HIS A 533 -23.30 16.81 17.07
N ARG A 534 -22.07 17.20 17.43
CA ARG A 534 -21.76 17.74 18.76
C ARG A 534 -22.49 19.05 19.09
N ASN A 535 -22.86 19.83 18.07
CA ASN A 535 -23.64 21.05 18.22
C ASN A 535 -25.14 20.86 17.92
N ASN A 536 -25.58 19.64 17.63
CA ASN A 536 -26.98 19.33 17.39
C ASN A 536 -27.73 19.23 18.73
N ASP A 537 -28.83 19.96 18.88
CA ASP A 537 -29.66 19.98 20.10
C ASP A 537 -30.09 18.58 20.56
N ALA A 538 -30.42 17.69 19.62
CA ALA A 538 -30.81 16.31 19.92
C ALA A 538 -29.64 15.49 20.48
N TYR A 539 -28.45 15.68 19.92
CA TYR A 539 -27.23 15.03 20.44
C TYR A 539 -26.84 15.60 21.81
N LEU A 540 -26.93 16.92 22.00
CA LEU A 540 -26.67 17.57 23.28
C LEU A 540 -27.62 17.05 24.37
N ALA A 541 -28.92 16.90 24.06
CA ALA A 541 -29.91 16.34 24.97
C ALA A 541 -29.64 14.86 25.31
N LEU A 542 -29.21 14.06 24.32
CA LEU A 542 -28.82 12.66 24.53
C LEU A 542 -27.55 12.54 25.37
N ARG A 543 -26.53 13.33 25.04
CA ARG A 543 -25.26 13.37 25.78
C ARG A 543 -25.47 13.73 27.24
N GLU A 544 -26.26 14.76 27.47
CA GLU A 544 -26.62 15.22 28.79
C GLU A 544 -27.46 14.18 29.56
N LEU A 545 -28.33 13.43 28.89
CA LEU A 545 -29.02 12.28 29.48
C LEU A 545 -28.04 11.17 29.87
N VAL A 546 -27.09 10.83 28.99
CA VAL A 546 -26.05 9.82 29.24
C VAL A 546 -25.25 10.22 30.47
N VAL A 547 -24.81 11.47 30.62
CA VAL A 547 -24.05 11.90 31.80
C VAL A 547 -24.90 11.82 33.08
N ALA A 548 -26.16 12.25 33.04
CA ALA A 548 -27.01 12.42 34.22
C ALA A 548 -27.68 11.12 34.74
N ASP A 549 -28.04 10.18 33.87
CA ASP A 549 -28.90 9.04 34.23
C ASP A 549 -28.21 7.69 33.98
N PRO A 550 -27.93 6.89 35.03
CA PRO A 550 -27.27 5.60 34.89
C PRO A 550 -28.12 4.54 34.15
N GLU A 551 -29.45 4.58 34.27
CA GLU A 551 -30.34 3.63 33.58
C GLU A 551 -30.40 3.97 32.08
N ALA A 552 -30.48 5.25 31.74
CA ALA A 552 -30.43 5.68 30.34
C ALA A 552 -29.08 5.39 29.69
N ARG A 553 -27.97 5.53 30.44
CA ARG A 553 -26.62 5.13 30.00
C ARG A 553 -26.56 3.64 29.67
N LYS A 554 -27.13 2.78 30.51
CA LYS A 554 -27.21 1.33 30.28
C LYS A 554 -28.02 1.01 29.03
N SER A 555 -29.20 1.61 28.86
CA SER A 555 -30.01 1.45 27.64
C SER A 555 -29.29 1.97 26.40
N PHE A 556 -28.57 3.09 26.48
CA PHE A 556 -27.75 3.62 25.38
C PHE A 556 -26.65 2.63 24.95
N LEU A 557 -25.98 1.97 25.89
CA LEU A 557 -24.99 0.93 25.61
C LEU A 557 -25.61 -0.33 24.99
N ALA A 558 -26.83 -0.69 25.39
CA ALA A 558 -27.55 -1.88 24.90
C ALA A 558 -28.24 -1.72 23.53
N VAL A 559 -28.60 -0.50 23.12
CA VAL A 559 -29.26 -0.23 21.84
C VAL A 559 -28.34 -0.55 20.66
N ARG A 560 -28.92 -1.04 19.55
CA ARG A 560 -28.20 -1.30 18.30
C ARG A 560 -28.09 -0.02 17.47
N TRP A 561 -26.92 0.20 16.85
CA TRP A 561 -26.64 1.41 16.07
C TRP A 561 -26.31 1.07 14.61
N ARG A 562 -26.65 1.96 13.68
CA ARG A 562 -26.11 1.96 12.30
C ARG A 562 -24.79 2.73 12.17
N GLY A 563 -24.39 3.42 13.23
CA GLY A 563 -23.09 4.09 13.42
C GLY A 563 -23.11 4.80 14.76
N LYS A 564 -22.47 4.23 15.77
CA LYS A 564 -22.51 4.76 17.15
C LYS A 564 -21.51 5.92 17.26
N PRO A 565 -21.87 7.05 17.90
CA PRO A 565 -20.92 8.15 18.10
C PRO A 565 -19.77 7.71 19.00
N SER A 566 -18.55 7.57 18.43
CA SER A 566 -17.40 6.98 19.12
C SER A 566 -17.06 7.70 20.44
N GLY A 567 -16.93 9.03 20.44
CA GLY A 567 -16.62 9.79 21.66
C GLY A 567 -17.67 9.63 22.77
N LEU A 568 -18.97 9.67 22.42
CA LEU A 568 -20.05 9.47 23.39
C LEU A 568 -20.17 8.02 23.86
N ASN A 569 -19.83 7.05 23.01
CA ASN A 569 -19.74 5.65 23.41
C ASN A 569 -18.68 5.44 24.49
N LEU A 570 -17.46 5.91 24.22
CA LEU A 570 -16.34 5.81 25.15
C LEU A 570 -16.62 6.55 26.46
N LEU A 571 -17.29 7.72 26.39
CA LEU A 571 -17.76 8.41 27.57
C LEU A 571 -18.79 7.60 28.37
N ALA A 572 -19.75 6.96 27.70
CA ALA A 572 -20.75 6.13 28.37
C ALA A 572 -20.11 4.91 29.06
N GLU A 573 -19.11 4.28 28.43
CA GLU A 573 -18.33 3.19 29.00
C GLU A 573 -17.51 3.65 30.21
N LEU A 574 -16.73 4.73 30.07
CA LEU A 574 -15.95 5.32 31.17
C LEU A 574 -16.82 5.63 32.39
N LEU A 575 -17.99 6.24 32.20
CA LEU A 575 -18.89 6.60 33.29
C LEU A 575 -19.68 5.39 33.85
N SER A 576 -19.77 4.28 33.11
CA SER A 576 -20.35 3.02 33.57
C SER A 576 -19.37 2.19 34.40
N GLU A 577 -18.10 2.15 33.97
CA GLU A 577 -17.07 1.27 34.55
C GLU A 577 -16.16 2.00 35.55
N GLY A 578 -16.14 3.35 35.52
CA GLY A 578 -15.33 4.20 36.40
C GLY A 578 -13.86 4.33 35.96
N SER A 579 -13.39 3.45 35.08
CA SER A 579 -12.07 3.53 34.47
C SER A 579 -12.11 3.07 33.02
N PHE A 580 -11.29 3.67 32.17
CA PHE A 580 -11.18 3.30 30.76
C PHE A 580 -9.72 3.38 30.29
N VAL A 581 -9.26 2.36 29.58
CA VAL A 581 -7.94 2.32 28.93
C VAL A 581 -8.19 2.23 27.42
N PRO A 582 -7.73 3.21 26.61
CA PRO A 582 -7.87 3.13 25.16
C PRO A 582 -7.12 1.93 24.59
N ASP A 583 -7.76 1.19 23.69
CA ASP A 583 -7.12 0.10 22.94
C ASP A 583 -6.17 0.64 21.86
N VAL A 584 -6.48 1.83 21.32
CA VAL A 584 -5.68 2.57 20.34
C VAL A 584 -5.64 4.07 20.68
N ASP A 585 -4.58 4.76 20.26
CA ASP A 585 -4.39 6.20 20.54
C ASP A 585 -5.57 7.06 20.07
N THR A 586 -6.22 6.68 18.96
CA THR A 586 -7.38 7.39 18.42
C THR A 586 -8.59 7.37 19.34
N ASP A 587 -8.76 6.34 20.16
CA ASP A 587 -9.88 6.25 21.12
C ASP A 587 -9.70 7.25 22.26
N GLY A 588 -8.45 7.40 22.72
CA GLY A 588 -8.09 8.45 23.67
C GLY A 588 -8.39 9.85 23.12
N ASP A 589 -8.05 10.10 21.85
CA ASP A 589 -8.33 11.38 21.20
C ASP A 589 -9.84 11.63 21.00
N TYR A 590 -10.63 10.59 20.67
CA TYR A 590 -12.10 10.71 20.56
C TYR A 590 -12.77 10.97 21.91
N LEU A 591 -12.30 10.32 22.98
CA LEU A 591 -12.79 10.52 24.34
C LEU A 591 -12.45 11.93 24.84
N GLU A 592 -11.19 12.36 24.71
CA GLU A 592 -10.75 13.71 25.10
C GLU A 592 -11.52 14.81 24.37
N ALA A 593 -11.80 14.63 23.08
CA ALA A 593 -12.62 15.56 22.33
C ALA A 593 -14.06 15.67 22.86
N GLU A 594 -14.62 14.56 23.36
CA GLU A 594 -15.94 14.59 24.00
C GLU A 594 -15.90 15.27 25.37
N LEU A 595 -14.87 14.98 26.19
CA LEU A 595 -14.67 15.58 27.51
C LEU A 595 -14.45 17.10 27.42
N GLY A 596 -13.58 17.55 26.50
CA GLY A 596 -13.33 18.97 26.26
C GLY A 596 -14.58 19.70 25.76
N HIS A 597 -15.34 19.06 24.88
CA HIS A 597 -16.60 19.62 24.38
C HIS A 597 -17.70 19.69 25.45
N ILE A 598 -17.68 18.83 26.48
CA ILE A 598 -18.62 18.92 27.60
C ILE A 598 -18.25 20.08 28.52
N GLU A 599 -16.97 20.24 28.86
CA GLU A 599 -16.55 21.23 29.85
C GLU A 599 -16.53 22.67 29.30
N LYS A 600 -16.03 22.86 28.07
CA LYS A 600 -15.82 24.20 27.48
C LYS A 600 -16.54 24.44 26.16
N GLY A 601 -17.24 23.44 25.62
CA GLY A 601 -17.83 23.53 24.28
C GLY A 601 -16.77 23.59 23.18
N ASP A 602 -15.55 23.12 23.45
CA ASP A 602 -14.43 23.11 22.50
C ASP A 602 -13.82 21.68 22.45
N PRO A 603 -13.90 20.97 21.30
CA PRO A 603 -13.34 19.64 21.15
C PRO A 603 -11.81 19.57 21.25
N GLU A 604 -11.10 20.68 21.03
CA GLU A 604 -9.64 20.73 21.16
C GLU A 604 -9.20 21.13 22.58
N TYR A 605 -10.16 21.38 23.47
CA TYR A 605 -9.85 21.79 24.83
C TYR A 605 -9.27 20.65 25.66
N ARG A 606 -8.00 20.80 26.04
CA ARG A 606 -7.29 19.93 26.98
C ARG A 606 -6.82 20.74 28.20
N PRO A 607 -7.33 20.46 29.42
CA PRO A 607 -6.88 21.13 30.63
C PRO A 607 -5.46 20.72 30.97
N LYS A 608 -4.67 21.64 31.56
CA LYS A 608 -3.26 21.38 31.93
C LYS A 608 -3.11 20.26 32.96
N SER A 609 -4.12 20.08 33.81
CA SER A 609 -4.20 19.01 34.80
C SER A 609 -4.70 17.68 34.22
N LEU A 610 -5.11 17.65 32.94
CA LEU A 610 -5.82 16.53 32.31
C LEU A 610 -7.02 16.04 33.14
N GLN A 611 -7.71 16.99 33.80
CA GLN A 611 -8.90 16.73 34.60
C GLN A 611 -10.05 17.60 34.08
N TRP A 612 -11.19 16.97 33.79
CA TRP A 612 -12.39 17.59 33.24
C TRP A 612 -13.56 17.56 34.21
N HIS A 613 -14.38 18.62 34.18
CA HIS A 613 -15.63 18.72 34.94
C HIS A 613 -16.83 18.54 34.02
N LEU A 614 -17.54 17.41 34.15
CA LEU A 614 -18.53 16.96 33.16
C LEU A 614 -19.98 17.32 33.52
N GLY A 615 -20.19 17.99 34.65
CA GLY A 615 -21.52 18.25 35.21
C GLY A 615 -22.07 17.06 36.00
N HIS A 616 -23.19 17.27 36.70
CA HIS A 616 -23.85 16.25 37.56
C HIS A 616 -22.94 15.60 38.61
N GLY A 617 -21.92 16.32 39.08
CA GLY A 617 -20.94 15.82 40.06
C GLY A 617 -19.83 14.95 39.47
N TRP A 618 -19.82 14.71 38.16
CA TRP A 618 -18.77 13.93 37.51
C TRP A 618 -17.48 14.73 37.28
N THR A 619 -16.37 14.10 37.62
CA THR A 619 -15.03 14.50 37.23
C THR A 619 -14.33 13.36 36.51
N ALA A 620 -13.65 13.65 35.40
CA ALA A 620 -12.80 12.68 34.71
C ALA A 620 -11.34 13.14 34.76
N ALA A 621 -10.39 12.23 34.91
CA ALA A 621 -8.95 12.52 34.90
C ALA A 621 -8.20 11.52 34.02
N CYS A 622 -7.16 11.99 33.31
CA CYS A 622 -6.25 11.13 32.56
C CYS A 622 -4.90 11.00 33.30
N GLU A 623 -4.52 9.77 33.61
CA GLU A 623 -3.21 9.40 34.15
C GLU A 623 -2.31 8.93 33.00
N LEU A 624 -1.09 9.46 32.92
CA LEU A 624 -0.09 9.04 31.92
C LEU A 624 0.91 8.08 32.59
N ALA A 625 0.93 6.81 32.16
CA ALA A 625 1.89 5.82 32.64
C ALA A 625 3.22 5.90 31.86
N GLN A 626 4.28 5.27 32.40
CA GLN A 626 5.57 5.17 31.70
C GLN A 626 5.37 4.44 30.36
N GLY A 627 5.63 5.15 29.25
CA GLY A 627 5.39 4.65 27.89
C GLY A 627 4.25 5.34 27.13
N ASN A 628 3.77 6.51 27.58
CA ASN A 628 2.69 7.29 26.95
C ASN A 628 1.30 6.63 26.92
N GLN A 629 1.11 5.52 27.66
CA GLN A 629 -0.20 4.90 27.80
C GLN A 629 -1.12 5.80 28.64
N ARG A 630 -2.30 6.12 28.09
CA ARG A 630 -3.31 6.97 28.73
C ARG A 630 -4.31 6.08 29.48
N THR A 631 -4.61 6.41 30.73
CA THR A 631 -5.67 5.75 31.50
C THR A 631 -6.62 6.82 32.02
N TYR A 632 -7.91 6.67 31.74
CA TYR A 632 -8.94 7.60 32.19
C TYR A 632 -9.66 7.03 33.40
N ARG A 633 -9.91 7.87 34.40
CA ARG A 633 -10.75 7.56 35.56
C ARG A 633 -11.87 8.57 35.64
N ALA A 634 -13.08 8.11 35.94
CA ALA A 634 -14.21 8.98 36.21
C ALA A 634 -14.75 8.72 37.61
N ASP A 635 -14.79 9.78 38.40
CA ASP A 635 -15.29 9.78 39.76
C ASP A 635 -16.53 10.66 39.83
N LEU A 636 -17.58 10.11 40.44
CA LEU A 636 -18.74 10.89 40.86
C LEU A 636 -18.40 11.50 42.22
N GLY A 637 -18.05 12.79 42.23
CA GLY A 637 -17.76 13.50 43.46
C GLY A 637 -18.94 13.42 44.43
N ALA A 638 -18.67 13.18 45.71
CA ALA A 638 -19.68 13.34 46.76
C ALA A 638 -20.18 14.79 46.69
N LEU A 639 -21.47 14.98 46.37
CA LEU A 639 -22.15 16.27 46.44
C LEU A 639 -21.85 16.91 47.80
N ALA A 640 -21.21 18.07 47.80
CA ALA A 640 -21.19 18.98 48.94
C ALA A 640 -22.52 19.74 49.01
#